data_AF-A0A250X5E6-F1
#
_entry.id   AF-A0A250X5E6-F1
#
_cell.length_a   1.000
_cell.length_b   1.000
_cell.length_c   1.000
_cell.angle_alpha   90.00
_cell.angle_beta   90.00
_cell.angle_gamma   90.00
#
_symmetry.space_group_name_H-M   'P 1'
#
loop_
_entity.id
_entity.type
_entity.pdbx_description
1 polymer ?
#
loop_
_entity_poly.entity_id
_entity_poly.type
_entity_poly.pdbx_seq_one_letter_code
_entity_poly.pdbx_strand_id
1 'polypeptide(L)'
;MTRLIPGAQQQKWSPVMVSLIISVSALILTLSLTFINSQHHLHHAVTEHSKAYKFHSDQESDWQNVYSIALRCKGREEFIQTLKLEGYLVSTSTSNPVPIEDLEFDEAFAQDVADPNRKDLTVILPSPPPPSPVKVTELRGNLSGSGVIGGGGGDRAQKDDYGEIANVYEQGPRDVIPEEDRSMSGKKEKGERSGGSPTTQGLGGRGKDGAVFKVPPGADGGPPQMSAALARHYAVNNTVIVTWANYALWDFVKSWTVHVKKLGITNIMVGAMDLEIGRALVASGINSFAMYESSSNHSGVGSNHLQWGGESFHKMGRQKISLAKLFLGCNLNLLLVDVDVVILRNVMQYFGRYPEADILVSSDHLRSTLQPGDEGLEKPAEAGSPMNIGIMYFRYSQRTVHFVDSWLDTINAKPDYWDQNAFNDMARAAWDPVGKVHPENPRVFKGYNDSLHIGVLPVAMFSGGHTYYVQRLYEVQNVQPYAVHCTFQYGANAGKRNRMREAMIFEDDEEYYTSDSYVLVDLKRVPNMGVKDFAALNYTQKKQYNVKGLHMQMESYLPGIGVSLLFNRSLIMPKLACYCDRFWTPLDNCRVPGADQERLPFMCPMDYVLDPIFMTDEASKMVVRWREHSFLENPRCPETVKGSKLTIYTSSKYKSVSERYIVQEGGTTLLLPSDLNSTQLSAALLPYSHYKVWHFHDVAATFKGFDDPVQQLEYQRRIDHLVPITQPDDA
;
A
#
# COMPACT_ATOMS: atom_id res chain seq x y z
N MET A 1 -35.67 26.97 -5.16
CA MET A 1 -35.91 26.82 -6.62
C MET A 1 -36.58 25.48 -6.86
N THR A 2 -37.84 25.54 -7.29
CA THR A 2 -38.76 24.43 -7.50
C THR A 2 -38.53 23.82 -8.88
N ARG A 3 -38.42 22.49 -9.00
CA ARG A 3 -38.91 21.73 -10.17
C ARG A 3 -39.08 20.24 -9.81
N LEU A 4 -40.31 19.78 -10.06
CA LEU A 4 -40.88 18.48 -9.75
C LEU A 4 -40.43 17.42 -10.79
N ILE A 5 -40.22 16.18 -10.33
CA ILE A 5 -40.44 14.97 -11.14
C ILE A 5 -41.70 14.29 -10.56
N PRO A 6 -42.75 14.04 -11.37
CA PRO A 6 -43.95 13.34 -10.92
C PRO A 6 -43.77 11.81 -11.01
N GLY A 7 -44.10 11.08 -9.94
CA GLY A 7 -44.28 9.63 -10.00
C GLY A 7 -43.58 8.78 -8.93
N ALA A 8 -43.64 9.15 -7.65
CA ALA A 8 -43.40 8.20 -6.56
C ALA A 8 -44.37 8.53 -5.42
N GLN A 9 -45.27 7.60 -5.10
CA GLN A 9 -46.07 7.69 -3.87
C GLN A 9 -45.12 7.61 -2.67
N GLN A 10 -44.77 8.75 -2.10
CA GLN A 10 -44.11 8.81 -0.79
C GLN A 10 -45.14 8.42 0.28
N GLN A 11 -44.91 7.27 0.91
CA GLN A 11 -45.56 6.93 2.17
C GLN A 11 -45.03 7.91 3.23
N LYS A 12 -45.85 8.92 3.58
CA LYS A 12 -45.49 9.91 4.60
C LYS A 12 -45.54 9.26 5.98
N TRP A 13 -44.37 8.99 6.56
CA TRP A 13 -44.24 8.68 7.98
C TRP A 13 -44.68 9.90 8.80
N SER A 14 -45.48 9.69 9.84
CA SER A 14 -45.94 10.81 10.67
C SER A 14 -44.74 11.44 11.39
N PRO A 15 -44.75 12.76 11.64
CA PRO A 15 -43.66 13.44 12.37
C PRO A 15 -43.37 12.81 13.74
N VAL A 16 -44.40 12.20 14.35
CA VAL A 16 -44.29 11.45 15.62
C VAL A 16 -43.45 10.18 15.45
N MET A 17 -43.61 9.45 14.34
CA MET A 17 -42.86 8.23 14.06
C MET A 17 -41.38 8.53 13.78
N VAL A 18 -41.10 9.60 13.03
CA VAL A 18 -39.71 10.04 12.75
C VAL A 18 -39.01 10.47 14.05
N SER A 19 -39.71 11.23 14.90
CA SER A 19 -39.17 11.65 16.20
C SER A 19 -38.92 10.48 17.16
N LEU A 20 -39.79 9.46 17.13
CA LEU A 20 -39.63 8.25 17.93
C LEU A 20 -38.42 7.41 17.46
N ILE A 21 -38.23 7.25 16.15
CA ILE A 21 -37.09 6.51 15.57
C ILE A 21 -35.76 7.21 15.91
N ILE A 22 -35.72 8.54 15.82
CA ILE A 22 -34.52 9.32 16.16
C ILE A 22 -34.21 9.18 17.66
N SER A 23 -35.23 9.26 18.52
CA SER A 23 -35.05 9.17 19.97
C SER A 23 -34.59 7.77 20.42
N VAL A 24 -35.16 6.71 19.83
CA VAL A 24 -34.75 5.33 20.12
C VAL A 24 -33.34 5.05 19.60
N SER A 25 -32.99 5.54 18.41
CA SER A 25 -31.64 5.39 17.85
C SER A 25 -30.59 6.13 18.69
N ALA A 26 -30.90 7.32 19.19
CA ALA A 26 -30.03 8.08 20.08
C ALA A 26 -29.84 7.38 21.45
N LEU A 27 -30.90 6.77 21.99
CA LEU A 27 -30.82 6.00 23.23
C LEU A 27 -29.96 4.73 23.07
N ILE A 28 -30.13 4.00 21.96
CA ILE A 28 -29.32 2.81 21.65
C ILE A 28 -27.86 3.19 21.46
N LEU A 29 -27.58 4.30 20.77
CA LEU A 29 -26.21 4.78 20.58
C LEU A 29 -25.57 5.19 21.91
N THR A 30 -26.33 5.86 22.77
CA THR A 30 -25.84 6.30 24.10
C THR A 30 -25.57 5.09 25.01
N LEU A 31 -26.45 4.09 25.04
CA LEU A 31 -26.24 2.86 25.80
C LEU A 31 -25.04 2.06 25.26
N SER A 32 -24.88 2.00 23.93
CA SER A 32 -23.74 1.31 23.29
C SER A 32 -22.41 2.00 23.60
N LEU A 33 -22.37 3.34 23.53
CA LEU A 33 -21.18 4.12 23.89
C LEU A 33 -20.84 4.01 25.37
N THR A 34 -21.84 3.98 26.25
CA THR A 34 -21.62 3.81 27.69
C THR A 34 -21.11 2.40 28.03
N PHE A 35 -21.59 1.37 27.32
CA PHE A 35 -21.12 -0.01 27.45
C PHE A 35 -19.70 -0.20 26.88
N ILE A 36 -19.37 0.41 25.75
CA ILE A 36 -18.02 0.38 25.18
C ILE A 36 -17.03 1.12 26.11
N ASN A 37 -17.43 2.28 26.66
CA ASN A 37 -16.59 3.03 27.58
C ASN A 37 -16.35 2.27 28.90
N SER A 38 -17.35 1.55 29.42
CA SER A 38 -17.18 0.73 30.63
C SER A 38 -16.29 -0.49 30.41
N GLN A 39 -16.37 -1.14 29.24
CA GLN A 39 -15.48 -2.24 28.85
C GLN A 39 -14.02 -1.77 28.66
N HIS A 40 -13.83 -0.59 28.07
CA HIS A 40 -12.51 0.02 27.88
C HIS A 40 -11.84 0.38 29.22
N HIS A 41 -12.59 0.94 30.17
CA HIS A 41 -12.07 1.22 31.51
C HIS A 41 -11.77 -0.06 32.31
N LEU A 42 -12.58 -1.11 32.16
CA LEU A 42 -12.30 -2.41 32.79
C LEU A 42 -11.04 -3.06 32.19
N HIS A 43 -10.85 -2.98 30.88
CA HIS A 43 -9.65 -3.47 30.19
C HIS A 43 -8.39 -2.77 30.68
N HIS A 44 -8.43 -1.45 30.75
CA HIS A 44 -7.32 -0.64 31.22
C HIS A 44 -7.02 -0.91 32.70
N ALA A 45 -8.05 -1.04 33.55
CA ALA A 45 -7.87 -1.33 34.97
C ALA A 45 -7.29 -2.73 35.24
N VAL A 46 -7.75 -3.75 34.50
CA VAL A 46 -7.21 -5.13 34.59
C VAL A 46 -5.78 -5.19 34.07
N THR A 47 -5.47 -4.50 32.98
CA THR A 47 -4.13 -4.47 32.35
C THR A 47 -3.11 -3.69 33.19
N GLU A 48 -3.51 -2.57 33.80
CA GLU A 48 -2.63 -1.81 34.68
C GLU A 48 -2.38 -2.55 36.01
N HIS A 49 -3.36 -3.30 36.51
CA HIS A 49 -3.19 -4.07 37.75
C HIS A 49 -2.48 -5.41 37.55
N SER A 50 -2.53 -6.01 36.36
CA SER A 50 -1.79 -7.24 36.04
C SER A 50 -0.28 -7.03 35.95
N LYS A 51 0.18 -5.82 35.58
CA LYS A 51 1.62 -5.45 35.55
C LYS A 51 2.34 -5.61 36.90
N ALA A 52 1.61 -5.65 38.01
CA ALA A 52 2.17 -5.78 39.36
C ALA A 52 2.29 -7.23 39.87
N TYR A 53 1.84 -8.24 39.11
CA TYR A 53 1.77 -9.63 39.59
C TYR A 53 2.22 -10.65 38.54
N LYS A 54 2.96 -11.69 38.96
CA LYS A 54 3.32 -12.84 38.11
C LYS A 54 2.15 -13.82 38.03
N PHE A 55 1.57 -13.98 36.84
CA PHE A 55 0.57 -15.01 36.55
C PHE A 55 1.23 -16.37 36.31
N HIS A 56 0.49 -17.46 36.54
CA HIS A 56 1.02 -18.83 36.48
C HIS A 56 1.17 -19.36 35.03
N SER A 57 0.61 -18.66 34.03
CA SER A 57 0.55 -19.02 32.60
C SER A 57 0.13 -17.80 31.76
N ASP A 58 0.69 -17.64 30.54
CA ASP A 58 0.38 -16.57 29.57
C ASP A 58 -0.52 -17.07 28.41
N GLN A 59 -1.41 -18.03 28.65
CA GLN A 59 -2.35 -18.50 27.62
C GLN A 59 -3.60 -17.62 27.52
N GLU A 60 -4.04 -17.30 26.30
CA GLU A 60 -5.19 -16.44 25.99
C GLU A 60 -6.51 -16.92 26.64
N SER A 61 -6.65 -18.23 26.89
CA SER A 61 -7.79 -18.83 27.59
C SER A 61 -7.91 -18.41 29.06
N ASP A 62 -6.81 -18.04 29.72
CA ASP A 62 -6.81 -17.64 31.13
C ASP A 62 -7.33 -16.21 31.32
N TRP A 63 -7.13 -15.33 30.32
CA TRP A 63 -7.60 -13.94 30.35
C TRP A 63 -9.12 -13.82 30.30
N GLN A 64 -9.81 -14.69 29.55
CA GLN A 64 -11.27 -14.78 29.55
C GLN A 64 -11.81 -15.11 30.95
N ASN A 65 -11.15 -16.02 31.67
CA ASN A 65 -11.52 -16.38 33.03
C ASN A 65 -11.23 -15.24 34.02
N VAL A 66 -10.07 -14.59 33.94
CA VAL A 66 -9.73 -13.43 34.77
C VAL A 66 -10.73 -12.29 34.58
N TYR A 67 -11.15 -12.01 33.33
CA TYR A 67 -12.18 -11.02 33.02
C TYR A 67 -13.53 -11.38 33.62
N SER A 68 -13.91 -12.66 33.53
CA SER A 68 -15.15 -13.16 34.11
C SER A 68 -15.17 -13.02 35.64
N ILE A 69 -14.02 -13.17 36.30
CA ILE A 69 -13.89 -12.98 37.75
C ILE A 69 -14.00 -11.49 38.09
N ALA A 70 -13.35 -10.61 37.32
CA ALA A 70 -13.39 -9.16 37.50
C ALA A 70 -14.83 -8.60 37.41
N LEU A 71 -15.63 -9.13 36.48
CA LEU A 71 -17.04 -8.73 36.30
C LEU A 71 -17.95 -9.13 37.47
N ARG A 72 -17.53 -10.07 38.31
CA ARG A 72 -18.33 -10.64 39.41
C ARG A 72 -17.93 -10.12 40.79
N CYS A 73 -16.72 -9.58 40.95
CA CYS A 73 -16.23 -9.06 42.21
C CYS A 73 -16.69 -7.60 42.44
N LYS A 74 -17.07 -7.27 43.67
CA LYS A 74 -17.58 -5.93 44.04
C LYS A 74 -16.49 -4.91 44.35
N GLY A 75 -15.24 -5.35 44.37
CA GLY A 75 -14.09 -4.49 44.63
C GLY A 75 -12.75 -5.21 44.52
N ARG A 76 -11.68 -4.42 44.58
CA ARG A 76 -10.29 -4.87 44.35
C ARG A 76 -9.83 -6.00 45.27
N GLU A 77 -10.14 -5.93 46.56
CA GLU A 77 -9.72 -6.96 47.53
C GLU A 77 -10.40 -8.30 47.26
N GLU A 78 -11.69 -8.29 46.93
CA GLU A 78 -12.44 -9.48 46.56
C GLU A 78 -11.91 -10.10 45.26
N PHE A 79 -11.57 -9.25 44.27
CA PHE A 79 -10.96 -9.70 43.02
C PHE A 79 -9.62 -10.40 43.20
N ILE A 80 -8.70 -9.79 43.97
CA ILE A 80 -7.36 -10.35 44.22
C ILE A 80 -7.45 -11.65 45.03
N GLN A 81 -8.38 -11.72 45.99
CA GLN A 81 -8.55 -12.91 46.82
C GLN A 81 -9.16 -14.08 46.02
N THR A 82 -10.11 -13.81 45.13
CA THR A 82 -10.69 -14.81 44.23
C THR A 82 -9.65 -15.33 43.22
N LEU A 83 -8.82 -14.46 42.64
CA LEU A 83 -7.73 -14.91 41.75
C LEU A 83 -6.70 -15.81 42.45
N LYS A 84 -6.38 -15.53 43.73
CA LYS A 84 -5.50 -16.41 44.53
C LYS A 84 -6.15 -17.75 44.85
N LEU A 85 -7.43 -17.75 45.20
CA LEU A 85 -8.20 -18.97 45.51
C LEU A 85 -8.38 -19.87 44.28
N GLU A 86 -8.58 -19.27 43.11
CA GLU A 86 -8.76 -19.99 41.85
C GLU A 86 -7.44 -20.32 41.15
N GLY A 87 -6.28 -20.07 41.79
CA GLY A 87 -4.97 -20.52 41.33
C GLY A 87 -4.33 -19.66 40.22
N TYR A 88 -4.96 -18.54 39.85
CA TYR A 88 -4.44 -17.62 38.83
C TYR A 88 -3.33 -16.68 39.34
N LEU A 89 -3.09 -16.63 40.65
CA LEU A 89 -2.12 -15.74 41.31
C LEU A 89 -1.24 -16.52 42.29
N VAL A 90 0.09 -16.53 42.09
CA VAL A 90 1.04 -17.24 42.97
C VAL A 90 1.46 -16.36 44.13
N SER A 91 1.39 -16.89 45.35
CA SER A 91 1.89 -16.22 46.56
C SER A 91 3.43 -16.14 46.55
N THR A 92 4.00 -15.00 46.19
CA THR A 92 5.41 -14.72 46.48
C THR A 92 5.56 -14.29 47.94
N SER A 93 5.89 -15.23 48.83
CA SER A 93 6.40 -14.89 50.16
C SER A 93 7.83 -14.38 50.02
N THR A 94 8.04 -13.07 49.98
CA THR A 94 9.15 -12.34 50.64
C THR A 94 9.09 -10.82 50.34
N SER A 95 9.09 -10.06 51.45
CA SER A 95 9.26 -8.60 51.67
C SER A 95 10.33 -7.92 50.78
N ASN A 96 10.26 -6.67 50.31
CA ASN A 96 9.74 -5.38 50.81
C ASN A 96 9.43 -4.45 49.61
N PRO A 97 8.60 -3.39 49.74
CA PRO A 97 8.43 -2.39 48.70
C PRO A 97 9.63 -1.42 48.66
N VAL A 98 10.24 -1.24 47.48
CA VAL A 98 11.21 -0.17 47.23
C VAL A 98 10.44 1.10 46.83
N PRO A 99 10.65 2.27 47.46
CA PRO A 99 10.07 3.53 47.03
C PRO A 99 10.72 4.00 45.72
N ILE A 100 9.92 4.56 44.82
CA ILE A 100 10.40 5.22 43.59
C ILE A 100 10.86 6.63 43.96
N GLU A 101 12.09 6.77 44.47
CA GLU A 101 12.89 7.98 44.44
C GLU A 101 14.35 7.56 44.19
N ASP A 102 15.08 8.33 43.38
CA ASP A 102 16.48 8.15 42.96
C ASP A 102 16.77 7.20 41.77
N LEU A 103 16.49 7.69 40.55
CA LEU A 103 17.35 7.41 39.40
C LEU A 103 18.16 8.68 39.11
N GLU A 104 19.37 8.71 39.65
CA GLU A 104 20.36 9.74 39.36
C GLU A 104 20.65 9.81 37.85
N PHE A 105 20.62 11.03 37.33
CA PHE A 105 21.11 11.40 36.01
C PHE A 105 22.62 11.13 35.95
N ASP A 106 23.04 10.21 35.07
CA ASP A 106 24.46 10.04 34.74
C ASP A 106 24.88 11.17 33.78
N GLU A 107 25.44 12.25 34.34
CA GLU A 107 25.92 13.45 33.63
C GLU A 107 27.16 13.22 32.74
N ALA A 108 27.61 11.98 32.53
CA ALA A 108 28.79 11.69 31.72
C ALA A 108 28.57 11.71 30.18
N PHE A 109 27.34 11.91 29.69
CA PHE A 109 27.05 11.95 28.24
C PHE A 109 26.94 13.36 27.64
N ALA A 110 27.26 14.41 28.42
CA ALA A 110 27.04 15.81 28.05
C ALA A 110 28.28 16.58 27.53
N GLN A 111 29.36 15.91 27.09
CA GLN A 111 30.60 16.61 26.69
C GLN A 111 31.23 16.22 25.34
N ASP A 112 30.45 15.86 24.31
CA ASP A 112 31.05 15.66 22.97
C ASP A 112 30.30 16.31 21.79
N VAL A 113 29.61 17.43 22.03
CA VAL A 113 28.99 18.23 20.95
C VAL A 113 29.28 19.72 21.16
N ALA A 114 30.53 20.12 20.99
CA ALA A 114 30.90 21.52 20.84
C ALA A 114 32.23 21.67 20.06
N ASP A 115 32.24 21.27 18.78
CA ASP A 115 33.23 21.80 17.84
C ASP A 115 32.53 22.79 16.88
N PRO A 116 32.74 24.11 17.04
CA PRO A 116 32.17 25.13 16.17
C PRO A 116 32.76 25.16 14.74
N ASN A 117 33.72 24.31 14.39
CA ASN A 117 34.46 24.38 13.12
C ASN A 117 34.13 23.29 12.09
N ARG A 118 33.18 22.39 12.32
CA ARG A 118 32.71 21.49 11.24
C ARG A 118 31.75 22.21 10.29
N LYS A 119 32.33 22.78 9.23
CA LYS A 119 31.59 23.19 8.03
C LYS A 119 31.11 21.94 7.26
N ASP A 120 29.83 21.99 6.91
CA ASP A 120 29.21 21.38 5.73
C ASP A 120 29.41 19.86 5.54
N LEU A 121 28.53 19.07 6.14
CA LEU A 121 28.17 17.74 5.64
C LEU A 121 26.66 17.68 5.45
N THR A 122 26.21 18.23 4.32
CA THR A 122 24.95 17.84 3.71
C THR A 122 25.04 16.34 3.44
N VAL A 123 24.12 15.55 3.98
CA VAL A 123 23.93 14.16 3.53
C VAL A 123 23.48 14.25 2.07
N ILE A 124 24.40 14.06 1.14
CA ILE A 124 24.06 13.90 -0.28
C ILE A 124 23.43 12.51 -0.41
N LEU A 125 22.11 12.44 -0.23
CA LEU A 125 21.35 11.37 -0.87
C LEU A 125 21.58 11.51 -2.38
N PRO A 126 21.98 10.46 -3.11
CA PRO A 126 22.17 10.56 -4.55
C PRO A 126 20.87 11.06 -5.18
N SER A 127 20.92 12.22 -5.82
CA SER A 127 19.80 12.74 -6.59
C SER A 127 19.46 11.74 -7.69
N PRO A 128 18.18 11.43 -7.95
CA PRO A 128 17.80 10.61 -9.09
C PRO A 128 18.30 11.30 -10.38
N PRO A 129 18.83 10.55 -11.36
CA PRO A 129 19.20 11.14 -12.63
C PRO A 129 17.95 11.75 -13.29
N PRO A 130 18.07 12.90 -13.97
CA PRO A 130 16.96 13.43 -14.76
C PRO A 130 16.53 12.39 -15.81
N PRO A 131 15.23 12.34 -16.17
CA PRO A 131 14.75 11.44 -17.21
C PRO A 131 15.55 11.69 -18.49
N SER A 132 16.29 10.69 -18.94
CA SER A 132 17.05 10.79 -20.18
C SER A 132 16.08 10.90 -21.36
N PRO A 133 16.25 11.89 -22.26
CA PRO A 133 15.42 11.97 -23.44
C PRO A 133 15.62 10.73 -24.31
N VAL A 134 14.51 10.09 -24.68
CA VAL A 134 14.47 8.91 -25.56
C VAL A 134 15.11 9.28 -26.90
N LYS A 135 16.37 8.90 -27.09
CA LYS A 135 17.01 8.90 -28.41
C LYS A 135 16.65 7.60 -29.12
N VAL A 136 15.75 7.71 -30.08
CA VAL A 136 15.54 6.68 -31.11
C VAL A 136 16.83 6.60 -31.92
N THR A 137 17.57 5.51 -31.78
CA THR A 137 18.73 5.22 -32.64
C THR A 137 18.55 3.84 -33.25
N GLU A 138 18.40 3.83 -34.57
CA GLU A 138 18.41 2.64 -35.41
C GLU A 138 19.73 1.88 -35.22
N LEU A 139 19.65 0.58 -34.93
CA LEU A 139 20.81 -0.31 -34.97
C LEU A 139 20.68 -1.29 -36.14
N ARG A 140 21.38 -0.94 -37.23
CA ARG A 140 21.84 -1.89 -38.25
C ARG A 140 22.96 -2.75 -37.64
N GLY A 141 22.92 -4.04 -37.90
CA GLY A 141 23.80 -5.03 -37.29
C GLY A 141 25.24 -5.05 -37.80
N ASN A 142 26.07 -5.84 -37.11
CA ASN A 142 26.96 -6.81 -37.75
C ASN A 142 27.57 -7.80 -36.73
N LEU A 143 27.84 -8.99 -37.26
CA LEU A 143 28.40 -10.19 -36.65
C LEU A 143 29.91 -10.09 -36.33
N SER A 144 30.37 -11.09 -35.56
CA SER A 144 31.74 -11.59 -35.29
C SER A 144 32.25 -11.28 -33.87
N GLY A 145 32.86 -12.19 -33.10
CA GLY A 145 33.22 -13.59 -33.29
C GLY A 145 33.74 -14.19 -31.97
N SER A 146 33.62 -15.52 -31.87
CA SER A 146 34.39 -16.51 -31.09
C SER A 146 35.42 -16.08 -30.02
N GLY A 147 35.34 -16.73 -28.86
CA GLY A 147 36.44 -16.84 -27.88
C GLY A 147 36.11 -17.78 -26.72
N VAL A 148 36.35 -19.08 -26.92
CA VAL A 148 36.30 -20.16 -25.91
C VAL A 148 37.58 -20.16 -25.08
N ILE A 149 37.50 -20.18 -23.74
CA ILE A 149 38.47 -20.86 -22.86
C ILE A 149 37.71 -21.42 -21.64
N GLY A 150 37.89 -22.71 -21.37
CA GLY A 150 37.30 -23.44 -20.25
C GLY A 150 38.29 -23.77 -19.12
N GLY A 151 37.72 -24.38 -18.07
CA GLY A 151 38.41 -24.95 -16.89
C GLY A 151 37.76 -24.39 -15.61
N GLY A 152 37.16 -25.15 -14.69
CA GLY A 152 37.12 -26.58 -14.47
C GLY A 152 37.43 -26.87 -13.00
N GLY A 153 36.39 -27.20 -12.21
CA GLY A 153 36.48 -28.05 -11.02
C GLY A 153 36.54 -27.37 -9.64
N GLY A 154 35.63 -27.78 -8.74
CA GLY A 154 35.82 -27.62 -7.30
C GLY A 154 34.56 -27.57 -6.44
N ASP A 155 33.77 -28.64 -6.42
CA ASP A 155 32.65 -28.87 -5.48
C ASP A 155 33.05 -28.71 -4.00
N ARG A 156 32.20 -28.00 -3.24
CA ARG A 156 31.86 -28.34 -1.85
C ARG A 156 30.47 -27.80 -1.53
N ALA A 157 29.50 -28.69 -1.65
CA ALA A 157 28.13 -28.49 -1.18
C ALA A 157 28.13 -28.35 0.35
N GLN A 158 27.73 -27.18 0.83
CA GLN A 158 27.38 -26.95 2.22
C GLN A 158 25.86 -27.08 2.31
N LYS A 159 25.41 -28.12 3.02
CA LYS A 159 24.00 -28.33 3.37
C LYS A 159 23.61 -27.24 4.37
N ASP A 160 22.77 -26.32 3.96
CA ASP A 160 22.11 -25.39 4.87
C ASP A 160 20.64 -25.82 5.02
N ASP A 161 20.26 -26.10 6.27
CA ASP A 161 18.92 -26.43 6.73
C ASP A 161 17.94 -25.27 6.42
N TYR A 162 17.14 -25.44 5.37
CA TYR A 162 15.95 -24.61 5.09
C TYR A 162 14.69 -25.49 5.11
N GLY A 163 14.54 -26.29 6.16
CA GLY A 163 13.45 -27.25 6.33
C GLY A 163 12.32 -26.85 7.29
N GLU A 164 12.45 -25.78 8.09
CA GLU A 164 11.50 -25.48 9.17
C GLU A 164 11.09 -24.00 9.25
N ILE A 165 10.53 -23.42 8.17
CA ILE A 165 9.74 -22.17 8.29
C ILE A 165 8.47 -22.21 7.40
N ALA A 166 8.02 -23.41 7.01
CA ALA A 166 6.77 -23.58 6.25
C ALA A 166 5.56 -24.03 7.11
N ASN A 167 5.74 -24.27 8.41
CA ASN A 167 4.71 -24.86 9.28
C ASN A 167 4.46 -24.06 10.58
N VAL A 168 4.14 -22.77 10.48
CA VAL A 168 3.51 -22.02 11.57
C VAL A 168 2.21 -21.37 11.07
N TYR A 169 1.33 -22.18 10.51
CA TYR A 169 -0.10 -21.86 10.38
C TYR A 169 -0.89 -23.15 10.55
N GLU A 170 -0.91 -23.69 11.76
CA GLU A 170 -1.97 -24.58 12.25
C GLU A 170 -1.68 -24.97 13.71
N GLN A 171 -2.61 -24.66 14.63
CA GLN A 171 -3.25 -25.67 15.50
C GLN A 171 -4.21 -25.03 16.52
N GLY A 172 -5.45 -25.55 16.53
CA GLY A 172 -6.50 -25.37 17.55
C GLY A 172 -7.68 -26.32 17.21
N PRO A 173 -8.38 -26.90 18.20
CA PRO A 173 -8.51 -28.36 18.32
C PRO A 173 -9.60 -29.02 17.46
N ARG A 174 -9.33 -30.28 17.11
CA ARG A 174 -10.21 -31.22 16.39
C ARG A 174 -11.15 -31.91 17.36
N ASP A 175 -12.45 -31.84 17.08
CA ASP A 175 -13.45 -32.76 17.65
C ASP A 175 -13.83 -33.84 16.62
N VAL A 176 -13.80 -35.09 17.09
CA VAL A 176 -14.07 -36.34 16.36
C VAL A 176 -15.49 -36.78 16.66
N ILE A 177 -16.38 -36.89 15.67
CA ILE A 177 -17.66 -37.63 15.75
C ILE A 177 -17.96 -38.29 14.37
N PRO A 178 -18.52 -39.52 14.31
CA PRO A 178 -18.29 -40.50 13.24
C PRO A 178 -19.28 -40.51 12.07
N GLU A 179 -18.88 -41.25 11.04
CA GLU A 179 -19.61 -41.66 9.84
C GLU A 179 -21.06 -42.12 10.10
N GLU A 180 -21.99 -41.66 9.26
CA GLU A 180 -23.14 -42.47 8.86
C GLU A 180 -23.37 -42.44 7.35
N ASP A 181 -23.42 -43.67 6.86
CA ASP A 181 -23.73 -44.19 5.55
C ASP A 181 -25.13 -43.76 5.07
N ARG A 182 -25.26 -43.38 3.79
CA ARG A 182 -26.56 -43.44 3.07
C ARG A 182 -26.37 -43.41 1.56
N SER A 183 -26.28 -44.62 1.02
CA SER A 183 -26.72 -44.96 -0.33
C SER A 183 -28.18 -44.55 -0.59
N MET A 184 -28.49 -44.04 -1.78
CA MET A 184 -29.37 -44.71 -2.75
C MET A 184 -29.88 -43.79 -3.88
N SER A 185 -29.78 -44.38 -5.08
CA SER A 185 -30.75 -44.37 -6.18
C SER A 185 -31.11 -43.04 -6.88
N GLY A 186 -30.51 -42.86 -8.06
CA GLY A 186 -31.18 -43.13 -9.35
C GLY A 186 -32.32 -42.21 -9.78
N LYS A 187 -32.14 -41.53 -10.92
CA LYS A 187 -32.85 -41.84 -12.17
C LYS A 187 -32.30 -41.03 -13.34
N LYS A 188 -31.96 -41.77 -14.40
CA LYS A 188 -31.76 -41.29 -15.76
C LYS A 188 -33.10 -40.86 -16.35
N GLU A 189 -33.13 -39.74 -17.05
CA GLU A 189 -34.01 -39.58 -18.21
C GLU A 189 -33.25 -38.95 -19.38
N LYS A 190 -33.60 -39.44 -20.57
CA LYS A 190 -32.96 -39.29 -21.88
C LYS A 190 -33.69 -38.25 -22.73
N GLY A 191 -32.96 -37.73 -23.71
CA GLY A 191 -33.49 -37.25 -25.01
C GLY A 191 -33.77 -35.75 -25.04
N GLU A 192 -33.47 -34.98 -26.07
CA GLU A 192 -33.27 -35.32 -27.49
C GLU A 192 -32.28 -34.37 -28.16
N ARG A 193 -31.62 -34.90 -29.20
CA ARG A 193 -30.84 -34.17 -30.21
C ARG A 193 -31.78 -33.51 -31.21
N SER A 194 -31.46 -32.28 -31.62
CA SER A 194 -31.69 -31.84 -33.00
C SER A 194 -30.47 -31.08 -33.50
N GLY A 195 -29.97 -31.50 -34.66
CA GLY A 195 -28.79 -30.95 -35.30
C GLY A 195 -29.11 -29.83 -36.28
N GLY A 196 -28.12 -28.99 -36.54
CA GLY A 196 -28.07 -28.04 -37.64
C GLY A 196 -26.61 -27.64 -37.88
N SER A 197 -26.04 -28.11 -38.99
CA SER A 197 -24.70 -27.77 -39.48
C SER A 197 -24.79 -26.63 -40.53
N PRO A 198 -23.66 -26.03 -40.95
CA PRO A 198 -23.51 -24.58 -41.11
C PRO A 198 -23.65 -24.10 -42.55
N THR A 199 -23.95 -22.82 -42.73
CA THR A 199 -23.86 -22.14 -44.04
C THR A 199 -22.77 -21.08 -44.03
N THR A 200 -21.87 -21.22 -44.99
CA THR A 200 -20.76 -20.36 -45.38
C THR A 200 -21.20 -19.36 -46.45
N GLN A 201 -21.05 -18.07 -46.18
CA GLN A 201 -20.89 -16.96 -47.16
C GLN A 201 -20.14 -15.86 -46.39
N GLY A 202 -19.12 -15.16 -46.87
CA GLY A 202 -18.50 -14.97 -48.17
C GLY A 202 -17.76 -13.62 -48.05
N LEU A 203 -16.46 -13.59 -48.34
CA LEU A 203 -15.58 -12.43 -48.26
C LEU A 203 -15.97 -11.32 -49.25
N GLY A 204 -15.83 -10.05 -48.86
CA GLY A 204 -15.59 -8.95 -49.81
C GLY A 204 -16.24 -7.61 -49.45
N GLY A 205 -15.43 -6.66 -48.95
CA GLY A 205 -15.85 -5.25 -48.83
C GLY A 205 -14.82 -4.37 -48.12
N ARG A 206 -13.82 -3.86 -48.86
CA ARG A 206 -12.99 -2.73 -48.40
C ARG A 206 -13.82 -1.45 -48.52
N GLY A 207 -14.37 -0.98 -47.40
CA GLY A 207 -14.90 0.38 -47.25
C GLY A 207 -13.86 1.27 -46.58
N LYS A 208 -13.38 2.28 -47.31
CA LYS A 208 -12.70 3.44 -46.75
C LYS A 208 -13.79 4.32 -46.11
N ASP A 209 -13.74 4.48 -44.80
CA ASP A 209 -14.18 5.68 -44.06
C ASP A 209 -13.72 5.51 -42.60
N GLY A 210 -12.93 6.46 -42.11
CA GLY A 210 -12.40 6.48 -40.75
C GLY A 210 -13.46 6.84 -39.71
N ALA A 211 -14.59 6.14 -39.71
CA ALA A 211 -15.57 6.22 -38.65
C ALA A 211 -14.99 5.53 -37.41
N VAL A 212 -14.62 6.31 -36.40
CA VAL A 212 -14.32 5.79 -35.06
C VAL A 212 -15.59 5.07 -34.58
N PHE A 213 -15.56 3.74 -34.56
CA PHE A 213 -16.62 2.93 -34.01
C PHE A 213 -16.71 3.24 -32.51
N LYS A 214 -17.65 4.11 -32.12
CA LYS A 214 -17.95 4.34 -30.70
C LYS A 214 -18.92 3.26 -30.27
N VAL A 215 -18.49 2.38 -29.38
CA VAL A 215 -19.39 1.43 -28.73
C VAL A 215 -20.43 2.24 -27.96
N PRO A 216 -21.74 2.12 -28.29
CA PRO A 216 -22.76 2.93 -27.65
C PRO A 216 -22.86 2.59 -26.15
N PRO A 217 -23.16 3.57 -25.29
CA PRO A 217 -23.43 3.31 -23.88
C PRO A 217 -24.58 2.32 -23.70
N GLY A 218 -24.59 1.63 -22.56
CA GLY A 218 -25.73 0.88 -22.07
C GLY A 218 -26.96 1.77 -21.86
N ALA A 219 -28.13 1.15 -21.75
CA ALA A 219 -29.41 1.85 -21.60
C ALA A 219 -29.50 2.73 -20.34
N ASP A 220 -28.67 2.46 -19.34
CA ASP A 220 -28.54 3.17 -18.06
C ASP A 220 -27.52 4.33 -18.09
N GLY A 221 -26.89 4.56 -19.25
CA GLY A 221 -25.82 5.53 -19.47
C GLY A 221 -24.43 5.04 -19.03
N GLY A 222 -24.31 3.81 -18.53
CA GLY A 222 -23.03 3.19 -18.20
C GLY A 222 -22.45 2.38 -19.36
N PRO A 223 -21.37 1.62 -19.15
CA PRO A 223 -20.75 0.82 -20.19
C PRO A 223 -21.65 -0.35 -20.63
N PRO A 224 -21.46 -0.87 -21.85
CA PRO A 224 -22.18 -2.06 -22.30
C PRO A 224 -21.84 -3.30 -21.46
N GLN A 225 -22.73 -4.30 -21.49
CA GLN A 225 -22.44 -5.62 -20.94
C GLN A 225 -21.29 -6.29 -21.69
N MET A 226 -20.53 -7.11 -20.97
CA MET A 226 -19.39 -7.80 -21.55
C MET A 226 -19.83 -8.85 -22.58
N SER A 227 -19.16 -8.87 -23.74
CA SER A 227 -19.41 -9.86 -24.80
C SER A 227 -18.13 -10.17 -25.56
N ALA A 228 -18.07 -11.33 -26.24
CA ALA A 228 -16.92 -11.69 -27.05
C ALA A 228 -16.67 -10.70 -28.20
N ALA A 229 -17.72 -10.12 -28.78
CA ALA A 229 -17.60 -9.10 -29.81
C ALA A 229 -16.97 -7.81 -29.27
N LEU A 230 -17.38 -7.37 -28.08
CA LEU A 230 -16.80 -6.21 -27.41
C LEU A 230 -15.33 -6.44 -27.07
N ALA A 231 -15.00 -7.60 -26.50
CA ALA A 231 -13.62 -7.98 -26.16
C ALA A 231 -12.71 -7.94 -27.39
N ARG A 232 -13.14 -8.59 -28.48
CA ARG A 232 -12.38 -8.69 -29.73
C ARG A 232 -12.24 -7.36 -30.44
N HIS A 233 -13.21 -6.45 -30.28
CA HIS A 233 -13.13 -5.11 -30.84
C HIS A 233 -11.94 -4.32 -30.27
N TYR A 234 -11.67 -4.45 -28.97
CA TYR A 234 -10.55 -3.77 -28.32
C TYR A 234 -9.24 -4.57 -28.30
N ALA A 235 -9.27 -5.85 -28.66
CA ALA A 235 -8.08 -6.70 -28.66
C ALA A 235 -7.04 -6.24 -29.71
N VAL A 236 -5.77 -6.25 -29.31
CA VAL A 236 -4.61 -6.05 -30.21
C VAL A 236 -3.74 -7.30 -30.12
N ASN A 237 -3.36 -7.88 -31.27
CA ASN A 237 -2.59 -9.14 -31.32
C ASN A 237 -3.23 -10.24 -30.45
N ASN A 238 -4.53 -10.42 -30.58
CA ASN A 238 -5.34 -11.35 -29.80
C ASN A 238 -5.25 -11.14 -28.27
N THR A 239 -4.86 -9.95 -27.81
CA THR A 239 -4.59 -9.66 -26.39
C THR A 239 -5.40 -8.46 -25.92
N VAL A 240 -5.98 -8.58 -24.72
CA VAL A 240 -6.62 -7.47 -24.00
C VAL A 240 -5.94 -7.26 -22.64
N ILE A 241 -5.91 -6.02 -22.18
CA ILE A 241 -5.45 -5.64 -20.84
C ILE A 241 -6.67 -5.24 -20.04
N VAL A 242 -6.90 -5.92 -18.91
CA VAL A 242 -8.12 -5.75 -18.12
C VAL A 242 -7.74 -5.37 -16.70
N THR A 243 -8.37 -4.29 -16.23
CA THR A 243 -8.44 -3.91 -14.82
C THR A 243 -9.90 -3.68 -14.45
N TRP A 244 -10.21 -3.55 -13.16
CA TRP A 244 -11.57 -3.29 -12.67
C TRP A 244 -11.53 -2.45 -11.41
N ALA A 245 -12.58 -1.66 -11.19
CA ALA A 245 -12.66 -0.76 -10.06
C ALA A 245 -14.11 -0.38 -9.75
N ASN A 246 -14.34 0.05 -8.51
CA ASN A 246 -15.49 0.82 -8.10
C ASN A 246 -15.16 2.32 -8.09
N TYR A 247 -16.16 3.18 -7.89
CA TYR A 247 -15.97 4.63 -7.96
C TYR A 247 -15.01 5.20 -6.91
N ALA A 248 -14.84 4.52 -5.77
CA ALA A 248 -13.87 4.93 -4.74
C ALA A 248 -12.40 4.86 -5.22
N LEU A 249 -12.14 4.16 -6.33
CA LEU A 249 -10.82 4.04 -6.98
C LEU A 249 -10.77 4.78 -8.33
N TRP A 250 -11.71 5.69 -8.59
CA TRP A 250 -11.77 6.43 -9.86
C TRP A 250 -10.48 7.22 -10.15
N ASP A 251 -9.86 7.81 -9.13
CA ASP A 251 -8.58 8.51 -9.25
C ASP A 251 -7.42 7.56 -9.63
N PHE A 252 -7.42 6.33 -9.11
CA PHE A 252 -6.48 5.29 -9.55
C PHE A 252 -6.71 4.94 -11.02
N VAL A 253 -7.95 4.79 -11.47
CA VAL A 253 -8.28 4.55 -12.88
C VAL A 253 -7.84 5.72 -13.77
N LYS A 254 -8.07 6.98 -13.35
CA LYS A 254 -7.57 8.16 -14.08
C LYS A 254 -6.05 8.08 -14.24
N SER A 255 -5.33 7.82 -13.16
CA SER A 255 -3.88 7.70 -13.18
C SER A 255 -3.40 6.56 -14.09
N TRP A 256 -3.96 5.37 -13.90
CA TRP A 256 -3.67 4.19 -14.70
C TRP A 256 -3.87 4.45 -16.19
N THR A 257 -5.00 5.04 -16.57
CA THR A 257 -5.33 5.32 -17.97
C THR A 257 -4.41 6.36 -18.61
N VAL A 258 -3.93 7.35 -17.87
CA VAL A 258 -2.94 8.32 -18.37
C VAL A 258 -1.62 7.62 -18.70
N HIS A 259 -1.13 6.75 -17.82
CA HIS A 259 0.12 6.00 -18.03
C HIS A 259 0.07 5.10 -19.27
N VAL A 260 -0.96 4.26 -19.37
CA VAL A 260 -1.10 3.34 -20.52
C VAL A 260 -1.30 4.09 -21.84
N LYS A 261 -2.04 5.22 -21.84
CA LYS A 261 -2.22 6.07 -23.02
C LYS A 261 -0.90 6.72 -23.46
N LYS A 262 -0.07 7.21 -22.53
CA LYS A 262 1.27 7.75 -22.82
C LYS A 262 2.18 6.72 -23.49
N LEU A 263 1.97 5.43 -23.21
CA LEU A 263 2.71 4.32 -23.81
C LEU A 263 2.13 3.85 -25.16
N GLY A 264 1.05 4.47 -25.65
CA GLY A 264 0.37 4.07 -26.89
C GLY A 264 -0.37 2.73 -26.79
N ILE A 265 -0.68 2.28 -25.57
CA ILE A 265 -1.41 1.03 -25.33
C ILE A 265 -2.91 1.30 -25.48
N THR A 266 -3.55 0.68 -26.47
CA THR A 266 -4.96 0.94 -26.84
C THR A 266 -5.90 -0.20 -26.50
N ASN A 267 -5.39 -1.40 -26.22
CA ASN A 267 -6.17 -2.62 -25.95
C ASN A 267 -6.55 -2.78 -24.47
N ILE A 268 -6.76 -1.66 -23.77
CA ILE A 268 -7.21 -1.63 -22.39
C ILE A 268 -8.73 -1.75 -22.31
N MET A 269 -9.22 -2.38 -21.25
CA MET A 269 -10.63 -2.38 -20.86
C MET A 269 -10.74 -2.28 -19.34
N VAL A 270 -11.64 -1.41 -18.84
CA VAL A 270 -11.93 -1.27 -17.41
C VAL A 270 -13.29 -1.86 -17.09
N GLY A 271 -13.32 -2.84 -16.20
CA GLY A 271 -14.56 -3.39 -15.64
C GLY A 271 -15.15 -2.45 -14.59
N ALA A 272 -16.35 -1.94 -14.84
CA ALA A 272 -17.05 -1.04 -13.93
C ALA A 272 -17.81 -1.86 -12.87
N MET A 273 -17.41 -1.77 -11.61
CA MET A 273 -18.06 -2.51 -10.51
C MET A 273 -19.36 -1.86 -10.02
N ASP A 274 -19.60 -0.60 -10.38
CA ASP A 274 -20.82 0.14 -10.07
C ASP A 274 -21.16 1.13 -11.21
N LEU A 275 -22.40 1.60 -11.22
CA LEU A 275 -22.91 2.49 -12.26
C LEU A 275 -22.25 3.88 -12.25
N GLU A 276 -21.78 4.34 -11.09
CA GLU A 276 -21.17 5.67 -10.96
C GLU A 276 -19.83 5.71 -11.69
N ILE A 277 -18.93 4.74 -11.43
CA ILE A 277 -17.71 4.61 -12.22
C ILE A 277 -17.98 4.24 -13.68
N GLY A 278 -19.04 3.46 -13.94
CA GLY A 278 -19.47 3.15 -15.30
C GLY A 278 -19.75 4.42 -16.12
N ARG A 279 -20.52 5.36 -15.57
CA ARG A 279 -20.82 6.64 -16.22
C ARG A 279 -19.56 7.50 -16.38
N ALA A 280 -18.68 7.53 -15.38
CA ALA A 280 -17.43 8.27 -15.44
C ALA A 280 -16.48 7.74 -16.54
N LEU A 281 -16.39 6.42 -16.68
CA LEU A 281 -15.61 5.74 -17.73
C LEU A 281 -16.14 6.09 -19.13
N VAL A 282 -17.45 5.98 -19.34
CA VAL A 282 -18.11 6.33 -20.61
C VAL A 282 -17.89 7.81 -20.95
N ALA A 283 -18.12 8.71 -19.99
CA ALA A 283 -17.91 10.14 -20.17
C ALA A 283 -16.45 10.48 -20.53
N SER A 284 -15.50 9.73 -19.99
CA SER A 284 -14.06 9.88 -20.25
C SER A 284 -13.58 9.17 -21.52
N GLY A 285 -14.47 8.49 -22.25
CA GLY A 285 -14.13 7.72 -23.45
C GLY A 285 -13.17 6.56 -23.16
N ILE A 286 -13.21 5.98 -21.96
CA ILE A 286 -12.38 4.84 -21.57
C ILE A 286 -13.14 3.56 -21.93
N ASN A 287 -12.48 2.70 -22.70
CA ASN A 287 -12.97 1.37 -23.06
C ASN A 287 -13.35 0.60 -21.78
N SER A 288 -14.61 0.19 -21.68
CA SER A 288 -15.15 -0.36 -20.44
C SER A 288 -16.30 -1.32 -20.70
N PHE A 289 -16.60 -2.13 -19.68
CA PHE A 289 -17.73 -3.05 -19.65
C PHE A 289 -18.37 -3.05 -18.25
N ALA A 290 -19.66 -3.32 -18.18
CA ALA A 290 -20.37 -3.41 -16.92
C ALA A 290 -20.04 -4.73 -16.18
N MET A 291 -19.73 -4.60 -14.88
CA MET A 291 -19.64 -5.70 -13.90
C MET A 291 -20.68 -5.55 -12.78
N TYR A 292 -21.61 -4.60 -12.94
CA TYR A 292 -22.78 -4.40 -12.10
C TYR A 292 -24.03 -4.82 -12.87
N GLU A 293 -25.14 -5.07 -12.16
CA GLU A 293 -26.40 -5.41 -12.83
C GLU A 293 -27.20 -4.21 -13.29
N SER A 294 -27.83 -4.40 -14.46
CA SER A 294 -29.28 -4.21 -14.59
C SER A 294 -30.05 -5.53 -14.78
N SER A 295 -29.36 -6.66 -15.00
CA SER A 295 -29.85 -8.08 -14.91
C SER A 295 -28.80 -9.05 -15.49
N SER A 296 -28.19 -9.92 -14.67
CA SER A 296 -27.37 -11.11 -15.00
C SER A 296 -25.83 -11.08 -14.96
N ASN A 297 -25.17 -10.15 -14.26
CA ASN A 297 -23.73 -10.27 -13.89
C ASN A 297 -23.45 -9.72 -12.47
N HIS A 298 -24.32 -9.98 -11.49
CA HIS A 298 -24.17 -9.44 -10.13
C HIS A 298 -23.09 -10.13 -9.30
N SER A 299 -22.44 -9.33 -8.46
CA SER A 299 -21.36 -9.75 -7.56
C SER A 299 -21.57 -9.43 -6.07
N GLY A 300 -22.67 -8.78 -5.67
CA GLY A 300 -23.05 -8.66 -4.26
C GLY A 300 -22.22 -7.67 -3.43
N VAL A 301 -21.23 -7.01 -4.01
CA VAL A 301 -20.32 -6.11 -3.28
C VAL A 301 -20.79 -4.67 -3.45
N GLY A 302 -21.45 -4.13 -2.43
CA GLY A 302 -21.84 -2.72 -2.36
C GLY A 302 -20.66 -1.78 -2.13
N SER A 303 -20.90 -0.48 -2.29
CA SER A 303 -19.92 0.63 -2.27
C SER A 303 -19.17 0.85 -0.95
N ASN A 304 -19.49 0.11 0.13
CA ASN A 304 -18.93 0.35 1.45
C ASN A 304 -18.18 -0.88 1.99
N HIS A 305 -16.91 -0.66 2.35
CA HIS A 305 -16.02 -1.54 3.12
C HIS A 305 -15.32 -2.68 2.37
N LEU A 306 -14.17 -2.34 1.74
CA LEU A 306 -13.12 -3.29 1.38
C LEU A 306 -12.11 -3.38 2.54
N GLN A 307 -12.44 -4.18 3.55
CA GLN A 307 -11.50 -4.54 4.60
C GLN A 307 -10.63 -5.71 4.13
N TRP A 308 -9.31 -5.59 4.29
CA TRP A 308 -8.35 -6.65 3.99
C TRP A 308 -8.73 -7.94 4.74
N GLY A 309 -8.88 -9.06 4.03
CA GLY A 309 -9.29 -10.36 4.60
C GLY A 309 -10.79 -10.53 4.93
N GLY A 310 -11.66 -9.57 4.58
CA GLY A 310 -13.11 -9.65 4.85
C GLY A 310 -13.94 -10.40 3.80
N GLU A 311 -15.21 -10.69 4.10
CA GLU A 311 -16.14 -11.42 3.21
C GLU A 311 -16.31 -10.73 1.82
N SER A 312 -16.34 -9.39 1.79
CA SER A 312 -16.36 -8.61 0.54
C SER A 312 -15.06 -8.75 -0.27
N PHE A 313 -13.91 -8.85 0.39
CA PHE A 313 -12.60 -9.06 -0.24
C PHE A 313 -12.50 -10.48 -0.82
N HIS A 314 -13.01 -11.50 -0.11
CA HIS A 314 -13.16 -12.86 -0.63
C HIS A 314 -14.10 -12.91 -1.86
N LYS A 315 -15.20 -12.16 -1.85
CA LYS A 315 -16.10 -12.03 -3.02
C LYS A 315 -15.40 -11.33 -4.21
N MET A 316 -14.47 -10.39 -3.98
CA MET A 316 -13.67 -9.76 -5.03
C MET A 316 -12.61 -10.69 -5.66
N GLY A 317 -11.90 -11.52 -4.86
CA GLY A 317 -10.92 -12.47 -5.41
C GLY A 317 -11.54 -13.43 -6.44
N ARG A 318 -12.79 -13.84 -6.20
CA ARG A 318 -13.60 -14.64 -7.16
C ARG A 318 -13.90 -13.88 -8.46
N GLN A 319 -14.07 -12.56 -8.41
CA GLN A 319 -14.29 -11.75 -9.60
C GLN A 319 -13.05 -11.71 -10.49
N LYS A 320 -11.85 -11.59 -9.91
CA LYS A 320 -10.57 -11.62 -10.65
C LYS A 320 -10.47 -12.88 -11.52
N ILE A 321 -10.70 -14.05 -10.92
CA ILE A 321 -10.65 -15.33 -11.65
C ILE A 321 -11.80 -15.45 -12.66
N SER A 322 -12.99 -14.95 -12.32
CA SER A 322 -14.13 -14.92 -13.24
C SER A 322 -13.86 -14.06 -14.48
N LEU A 323 -13.14 -12.94 -14.33
CA LEU A 323 -12.65 -12.15 -15.46
C LEU A 323 -11.65 -12.96 -16.31
N ALA A 324 -10.70 -13.65 -15.68
CA ALA A 324 -9.78 -14.52 -16.40
C ALA A 324 -10.52 -15.56 -17.24
N LYS A 325 -11.50 -16.26 -16.65
CA LYS A 325 -12.36 -17.23 -17.34
C LYS A 325 -13.14 -16.60 -18.48
N LEU A 326 -13.73 -15.43 -18.27
CA LEU A 326 -14.54 -14.71 -19.25
C LEU A 326 -13.75 -14.35 -20.51
N PHE A 327 -12.57 -13.75 -20.36
CA PHE A 327 -11.75 -13.31 -21.49
C PHE A 327 -11.04 -14.46 -22.19
N LEU A 328 -10.54 -15.45 -21.44
CA LEU A 328 -9.99 -16.66 -22.04
C LEU A 328 -11.07 -17.45 -22.80
N GLY A 329 -12.30 -17.49 -22.29
CA GLY A 329 -13.47 -18.06 -22.99
C GLY A 329 -13.85 -17.32 -24.28
N CYS A 330 -13.39 -16.09 -24.47
CA CYS A 330 -13.52 -15.35 -25.72
C CYS A 330 -12.42 -15.70 -26.75
N ASN A 331 -11.51 -16.62 -26.41
CA ASN A 331 -10.32 -17.01 -27.15
C ASN A 331 -9.24 -15.92 -27.23
N LEU A 332 -9.12 -15.09 -26.20
CA LEU A 332 -8.16 -13.98 -26.12
C LEU A 332 -7.06 -14.26 -25.10
N ASN A 333 -5.84 -13.83 -25.40
CA ASN A 333 -4.81 -13.63 -24.38
C ASN A 333 -5.25 -12.49 -23.46
N LEU A 334 -4.84 -12.55 -22.20
CA LEU A 334 -5.28 -11.61 -21.18
C LEU A 334 -4.08 -11.14 -20.35
N LEU A 335 -3.86 -9.84 -20.25
CA LEU A 335 -3.16 -9.28 -19.08
C LEU A 335 -4.22 -8.82 -18.08
N LEU A 336 -4.34 -9.55 -16.98
CA LEU A 336 -5.14 -9.15 -15.85
C LEU A 336 -4.25 -8.37 -14.88
N VAL A 337 -4.65 -7.15 -14.56
CA VAL A 337 -3.83 -6.22 -13.78
C VAL A 337 -4.67 -5.44 -12.77
N ASP A 338 -4.25 -5.44 -11.51
CA ASP A 338 -4.91 -4.69 -10.44
C ASP A 338 -4.82 -3.17 -10.70
N VAL A 339 -5.84 -2.42 -10.27
CA VAL A 339 -5.97 -0.98 -10.59
C VAL A 339 -4.91 -0.10 -9.90
N ASP A 340 -4.30 -0.62 -8.85
CA ASP A 340 -3.20 -0.01 -8.09
C ASP A 340 -1.80 -0.45 -8.58
N VAL A 341 -1.73 -0.99 -9.80
CA VAL A 341 -0.49 -1.19 -10.54
C VAL A 341 -0.25 -0.02 -11.49
N VAL A 342 0.91 0.63 -11.42
CA VAL A 342 1.31 1.64 -12.41
C VAL A 342 2.15 0.99 -13.50
N ILE A 343 1.71 1.08 -14.76
CA ILE A 343 2.46 0.59 -15.93
C ILE A 343 3.37 1.71 -16.45
N LEU A 344 4.68 1.55 -16.27
CA LEU A 344 5.70 2.56 -16.60
C LEU A 344 6.32 2.38 -17.99
N ARG A 345 6.29 1.15 -18.53
CA ARG A 345 6.80 0.82 -19.87
C ARG A 345 5.86 -0.16 -20.57
N ASN A 346 6.02 -0.33 -21.88
CA ASN A 346 5.19 -1.25 -22.65
C ASN A 346 5.46 -2.72 -22.27
N VAL A 347 4.66 -3.26 -21.35
CA VAL A 347 4.74 -4.63 -20.84
C VAL A 347 4.55 -5.71 -21.91
N MET A 348 3.81 -5.43 -22.98
CA MET A 348 3.56 -6.40 -24.04
C MET A 348 4.83 -6.74 -24.84
N GLN A 349 5.74 -5.78 -24.97
CA GLN A 349 7.06 -6.03 -25.58
C GLN A 349 7.89 -7.00 -24.73
N TYR A 350 7.82 -6.87 -23.40
CA TYR A 350 8.50 -7.77 -22.49
C TYR A 350 7.90 -9.19 -22.55
N PHE A 351 6.58 -9.32 -22.47
CA PHE A 351 5.90 -10.63 -22.51
C PHE A 351 6.11 -11.36 -23.84
N GLY A 352 6.26 -10.63 -24.96
CA GLY A 352 6.56 -11.19 -26.27
C GLY A 352 7.89 -11.94 -26.37
N ARG A 353 8.80 -11.76 -25.39
CA ARG A 353 10.08 -12.50 -25.32
C ARG A 353 9.93 -13.95 -24.88
N TYR A 354 8.77 -14.34 -24.34
CA TYR A 354 8.50 -15.66 -23.78
C TYR A 354 7.25 -16.30 -24.43
N PRO A 355 7.31 -16.63 -25.74
CA PRO A 355 6.20 -17.27 -26.44
C PRO A 355 5.81 -18.64 -25.84
N GLU A 356 6.76 -19.34 -25.24
CA GLU A 356 6.62 -20.65 -24.60
C GLU A 356 5.86 -20.63 -23.27
N ALA A 357 5.80 -19.47 -22.59
CA ALA A 357 5.07 -19.34 -21.34
C ALA A 357 3.55 -19.28 -21.60
N ASP A 358 2.80 -20.15 -20.93
CA ASP A 358 1.34 -20.11 -20.86
C ASP A 358 0.89 -19.01 -19.88
N ILE A 359 1.64 -18.80 -18.78
CA ILE A 359 1.39 -17.76 -17.78
C ILE A 359 2.70 -17.02 -17.43
N LEU A 360 2.65 -15.68 -17.36
CA LEU A 360 3.67 -14.86 -16.70
C LEU A 360 3.02 -14.14 -15.51
N VAL A 361 3.68 -14.15 -14.35
CA VAL A 361 3.10 -13.64 -13.10
C VAL A 361 4.13 -12.89 -12.27
N SER A 362 3.72 -11.80 -11.63
CA SER A 362 4.54 -11.07 -10.65
C SER A 362 4.82 -11.90 -9.39
N SER A 363 5.69 -11.41 -8.51
CA SER A 363 6.00 -12.09 -7.24
C SER A 363 6.11 -11.10 -6.08
N ASP A 364 5.75 -11.57 -4.89
CA ASP A 364 6.01 -10.89 -3.61
C ASP A 364 7.41 -11.20 -3.06
N HIS A 365 8.30 -11.79 -3.88
CA HIS A 365 9.71 -11.98 -3.52
C HIS A 365 10.40 -10.62 -3.31
N LEU A 366 11.15 -10.48 -2.22
CA LEU A 366 11.78 -9.22 -1.83
C LEU A 366 13.24 -9.11 -2.26
N ARG A 367 13.70 -10.04 -3.10
CA ARG A 367 15.06 -10.14 -3.61
C ARG A 367 15.02 -10.48 -5.08
N SER A 368 15.92 -9.94 -5.89
CA SER A 368 16.08 -10.44 -7.25
C SER A 368 17.03 -11.63 -7.27
N THR A 369 16.64 -12.69 -7.99
CA THR A 369 17.48 -13.87 -8.26
C THR A 369 18.48 -13.62 -9.41
N LEU A 370 18.40 -12.43 -10.00
CA LEU A 370 19.15 -12.01 -11.17
C LEU A 370 20.38 -11.18 -10.79
N GLN A 371 21.34 -11.18 -11.70
CA GLN A 371 22.50 -10.30 -11.61
C GLN A 371 22.17 -8.91 -12.16
N PRO A 372 22.86 -7.85 -11.73
CA PRO A 372 22.63 -6.52 -12.27
C PRO A 372 22.77 -6.47 -13.80
N GLY A 373 21.78 -5.86 -14.46
CA GLY A 373 21.65 -5.74 -15.91
C GLY A 373 20.96 -6.94 -16.60
N ASP A 374 20.66 -8.02 -15.89
CA ASP A 374 19.90 -9.15 -16.44
C ASP A 374 18.39 -8.83 -16.41
N GLU A 375 17.82 -8.66 -17.60
CA GLU A 375 16.40 -8.38 -17.80
C GLU A 375 15.56 -9.63 -18.13
N GLY A 376 15.97 -10.82 -17.66
CA GLY A 376 15.21 -12.06 -17.86
C GLY A 376 14.14 -12.31 -16.79
N LEU A 377 13.49 -13.49 -16.84
CA LEU A 377 12.59 -13.96 -15.75
C LEU A 377 13.40 -14.34 -14.51
N GLU A 378 12.77 -14.31 -13.32
CA GLU A 378 13.38 -14.85 -12.11
C GLU A 378 13.67 -16.35 -12.27
N LYS A 379 14.70 -16.84 -11.58
CA LYS A 379 15.06 -18.26 -11.57
C LYS A 379 14.09 -19.02 -10.66
N PRO A 380 13.36 -20.03 -11.17
CA PRO A 380 12.35 -20.74 -10.39
C PRO A 380 12.88 -21.31 -9.07
N ALA A 381 14.07 -21.90 -9.06
CA ALA A 381 14.64 -22.52 -7.87
C ALA A 381 14.98 -21.52 -6.74
N GLU A 382 15.16 -20.24 -7.07
CA GLU A 382 15.51 -19.19 -6.11
C GLU A 382 14.28 -18.31 -5.76
N ALA A 383 13.26 -18.26 -6.63
CA ALA A 383 12.04 -17.46 -6.47
C ALA A 383 10.94 -18.19 -5.67
N GLY A 384 11.26 -18.64 -4.45
CA GLY A 384 10.35 -19.45 -3.62
C GLY A 384 9.17 -18.69 -2.98
N SER A 385 9.25 -17.36 -2.84
CA SER A 385 8.17 -16.55 -2.27
C SER A 385 6.90 -16.60 -3.11
N PRO A 386 5.71 -16.32 -2.53
CA PRO A 386 4.46 -16.35 -3.28
C PRO A 386 4.51 -15.54 -4.58
N MET A 387 3.98 -16.12 -5.66
CA MET A 387 3.64 -15.40 -6.87
C MET A 387 2.46 -14.49 -6.57
N ASN A 388 2.60 -13.21 -6.95
CA ASN A 388 1.61 -12.18 -6.72
C ASN A 388 0.64 -12.13 -7.91
N ILE A 389 -0.66 -12.20 -7.64
CA ILE A 389 -1.70 -12.26 -8.68
C ILE A 389 -2.23 -10.88 -9.11
N GLY A 390 -1.47 -9.81 -8.85
CA GLY A 390 -1.81 -8.45 -9.28
C GLY A 390 -1.35 -8.09 -10.70
N ILE A 391 -0.39 -8.84 -11.26
CA ILE A 391 0.02 -8.73 -12.66
C ILE A 391 0.13 -10.14 -13.24
N MET A 392 -0.83 -10.54 -14.06
CA MET A 392 -0.91 -11.87 -14.64
C MET A 392 -1.16 -11.81 -16.14
N TYR A 393 -0.20 -12.29 -16.94
CA TYR A 393 -0.41 -12.50 -18.36
C TYR A 393 -0.74 -13.97 -18.63
N PHE A 394 -1.88 -14.20 -19.26
CA PHE A 394 -2.37 -15.51 -19.69
C PHE A 394 -2.35 -15.59 -21.20
N ARG A 395 -1.65 -16.59 -21.74
CA ARG A 395 -1.78 -16.98 -23.14
C ARG A 395 -3.01 -17.87 -23.29
N TYR A 396 -3.86 -17.55 -24.26
CA TYR A 396 -5.01 -18.39 -24.56
C TYR A 396 -4.55 -19.76 -25.05
N SER A 397 -5.00 -20.79 -24.34
CA SER A 397 -4.93 -22.19 -24.73
C SER A 397 -5.99 -22.97 -23.94
N GLN A 398 -6.33 -24.18 -24.40
CA GLN A 398 -7.24 -25.04 -23.62
C GLN A 398 -6.66 -25.43 -22.25
N ARG A 399 -5.33 -25.49 -22.13
CA ARG A 399 -4.65 -25.79 -20.86
C ARG A 399 -4.81 -24.64 -19.87
N THR A 400 -4.63 -23.40 -20.34
CA THR A 400 -4.82 -22.19 -19.53
C THR A 400 -6.28 -22.03 -19.10
N VAL A 401 -7.24 -22.28 -19.99
CA VAL A 401 -8.68 -22.28 -19.66
C VAL A 401 -8.97 -23.30 -18.57
N HIS A 402 -8.51 -24.55 -18.73
CA HIS A 402 -8.72 -25.61 -17.74
C HIS A 402 -8.14 -25.27 -16.38
N PHE A 403 -6.95 -24.67 -16.33
CA PHE A 403 -6.33 -24.21 -15.09
C PHE A 403 -7.18 -23.14 -14.39
N VAL A 404 -7.62 -22.11 -15.13
CA VAL A 404 -8.46 -21.03 -14.57
C VAL A 404 -9.81 -21.55 -14.10
N ASP A 405 -10.42 -22.48 -14.84
CA ASP A 405 -11.64 -23.17 -14.42
C ASP A 405 -11.43 -23.93 -13.10
N SER A 406 -10.36 -24.72 -13.04
CA SER A 406 -10.02 -25.48 -11.82
C SER A 406 -9.70 -24.57 -10.63
N TRP A 407 -9.06 -23.43 -10.88
CA TRP A 407 -8.74 -22.45 -9.84
C TRP A 407 -10.01 -21.82 -9.28
N LEU A 408 -10.95 -21.45 -10.15
CA LEU A 408 -12.27 -20.95 -9.75
C LEU A 408 -13.07 -21.99 -8.96
N ASP A 409 -13.11 -23.24 -9.45
CA ASP A 409 -13.81 -24.34 -8.77
C ASP A 409 -13.23 -24.60 -7.38
N THR A 410 -11.89 -24.55 -7.25
CA THR A 410 -11.18 -24.76 -5.97
C THR A 410 -11.56 -23.71 -4.93
N ILE A 411 -11.56 -22.42 -5.30
CA ILE A 411 -11.91 -21.36 -4.34
C ILE A 411 -13.42 -21.26 -4.09
N ASN A 412 -14.26 -21.73 -5.02
CA ASN A 412 -15.70 -21.84 -4.78
C ASN A 412 -16.04 -22.99 -3.84
N ALA A 413 -15.27 -24.08 -3.87
CA ALA A 413 -15.42 -25.19 -2.93
C ALA A 413 -14.94 -24.85 -1.50
N LYS A 414 -14.06 -23.85 -1.34
CA LYS A 414 -13.49 -23.44 -0.06
C LYS A 414 -13.61 -21.92 0.14
N PRO A 415 -14.68 -21.43 0.79
CA PRO A 415 -14.95 -19.99 0.96
C PRO A 415 -13.78 -19.18 1.51
N ASP A 416 -13.04 -19.74 2.48
CA ASP A 416 -11.93 -19.10 3.18
C ASP A 416 -10.56 -19.30 2.49
N TYR A 417 -10.52 -20.05 1.39
CA TYR A 417 -9.28 -20.27 0.66
C TYR A 417 -8.97 -19.08 -0.23
N TRP A 418 -7.91 -18.36 0.11
CA TRP A 418 -7.52 -17.15 -0.58
C TRP A 418 -7.06 -17.45 -2.02
N ASP A 419 -7.48 -16.61 -2.97
CA ASP A 419 -7.25 -16.78 -4.41
C ASP A 419 -5.75 -16.86 -4.75
N GLN A 420 -4.93 -15.99 -4.17
CA GLN A 420 -3.48 -16.02 -4.35
C GLN A 420 -2.85 -17.33 -3.83
N ASN A 421 -3.28 -17.82 -2.68
CA ASN A 421 -2.78 -19.08 -2.12
C ASN A 421 -3.19 -20.26 -3.01
N ALA A 422 -4.47 -20.31 -3.42
CA ALA A 422 -4.96 -21.32 -4.35
C ALA A 422 -4.18 -21.32 -5.68
N PHE A 423 -3.89 -20.14 -6.23
CA PHE A 423 -3.05 -20.04 -7.42
C PHE A 423 -1.66 -20.62 -7.19
N ASN A 424 -0.99 -20.23 -6.09
CA ASN A 424 0.36 -20.67 -5.79
C ASN A 424 0.42 -22.19 -5.59
N ASP A 425 -0.48 -22.77 -4.81
CA ASP A 425 -0.53 -24.21 -4.53
C ASP A 425 -0.78 -25.02 -5.81
N MET A 426 -1.71 -24.54 -6.65
CA MET A 426 -2.02 -25.20 -7.93
C MET A 426 -0.92 -25.03 -8.96
N ALA A 427 -0.39 -23.81 -9.13
CA ALA A 427 0.70 -23.54 -10.07
C ALA A 427 1.98 -24.30 -9.69
N ARG A 428 2.22 -24.49 -8.39
CA ARG A 428 3.35 -25.28 -7.85
C ARG A 428 3.01 -26.76 -7.62
N ALA A 429 1.89 -27.26 -8.11
CA ALA A 429 1.62 -28.70 -8.04
C ALA A 429 2.68 -29.49 -8.80
N ALA A 430 3.33 -30.44 -8.12
CA ALA A 430 4.50 -31.20 -8.57
C ALA A 430 5.79 -30.37 -8.78
N TRP A 431 5.90 -29.22 -8.11
CA TRP A 431 7.05 -28.34 -8.15
C TRP A 431 8.29 -28.85 -7.42
N ASP A 432 8.14 -29.70 -6.40
CA ASP A 432 9.27 -30.17 -5.58
C ASP A 432 9.81 -31.54 -6.06
N PRO A 433 11.12 -31.65 -6.39
CA PRO A 433 12.09 -30.57 -6.51
C PRO A 433 11.84 -29.73 -7.77
N VAL A 434 12.35 -28.48 -7.75
CA VAL A 434 12.22 -27.45 -8.82
C VAL A 434 13.04 -27.83 -10.07
N GLY A 435 12.91 -29.05 -10.55
CA GLY A 435 13.72 -29.62 -11.63
C GLY A 435 13.02 -29.64 -12.98
N LYS A 436 11.69 -29.44 -13.01
CA LYS A 436 10.92 -29.52 -14.25
C LYS A 436 10.78 -28.13 -14.86
N VAL A 437 11.68 -27.81 -15.78
CA VAL A 437 11.70 -26.55 -16.52
C VAL A 437 11.50 -26.77 -18.02
N HIS A 438 11.24 -25.70 -18.76
CA HIS A 438 11.17 -25.74 -20.21
C HIS A 438 12.55 -26.08 -20.79
N PRO A 439 12.66 -27.02 -21.77
CA PRO A 439 13.96 -27.49 -22.27
C PRO A 439 14.85 -26.39 -22.86
N GLU A 440 14.25 -25.38 -23.48
CA GLU A 440 14.97 -24.29 -24.16
C GLU A 440 15.08 -23.04 -23.30
N ASN A 441 14.30 -22.95 -22.21
CA ASN A 441 14.32 -21.81 -21.32
C ASN A 441 14.17 -22.27 -19.86
N PRO A 442 15.28 -22.48 -19.13
CA PRO A 442 15.24 -22.98 -17.76
C PRO A 442 14.62 -21.99 -16.76
N ARG A 443 14.31 -20.75 -17.17
CA ARG A 443 13.61 -19.75 -16.33
C ARG A 443 12.09 -19.85 -16.41
N VAL A 444 11.58 -20.76 -17.24
CA VAL A 444 10.16 -21.10 -17.33
C VAL A 444 9.99 -22.49 -16.74
N PHE A 445 9.24 -22.62 -15.65
CA PHE A 445 9.01 -23.89 -14.99
C PHE A 445 7.74 -24.58 -15.52
N LYS A 446 7.66 -25.89 -15.33
CA LYS A 446 6.46 -26.68 -15.59
C LYS A 446 5.62 -26.77 -14.33
N GLY A 447 4.51 -26.05 -14.32
CA GLY A 447 3.57 -25.97 -13.22
C GLY A 447 2.30 -26.78 -13.46
N TYR A 448 1.46 -26.87 -12.42
CA TYR A 448 0.16 -27.53 -12.47
C TYR A 448 0.25 -28.96 -13.03
N ASN A 449 1.05 -29.81 -12.35
CA ASN A 449 1.33 -31.19 -12.76
C ASN A 449 1.85 -31.30 -14.20
N ASP A 450 2.86 -30.51 -14.53
CA ASP A 450 3.53 -30.43 -15.84
C ASP A 450 2.67 -29.96 -17.03
N SER A 451 1.43 -29.49 -16.77
CA SER A 451 0.50 -29.12 -17.84
C SER A 451 0.61 -27.66 -18.29
N LEU A 452 1.28 -26.80 -17.51
CA LEU A 452 1.50 -25.39 -17.86
C LEU A 452 2.98 -25.02 -17.81
N HIS A 453 3.38 -24.13 -18.71
CA HIS A 453 4.65 -23.42 -18.63
C HIS A 453 4.44 -22.05 -18.01
N ILE A 454 5.14 -21.76 -16.92
CA ILE A 454 4.92 -20.54 -16.13
C ILE A 454 6.26 -19.85 -15.88
N GLY A 455 6.26 -18.52 -16.02
CA GLY A 455 7.42 -17.67 -15.74
C GLY A 455 7.12 -16.66 -14.63
N VAL A 456 8.09 -16.46 -13.74
CA VAL A 456 8.01 -15.43 -12.69
C VAL A 456 8.68 -14.16 -13.19
N LEU A 457 7.94 -13.05 -13.20
CA LEU A 457 8.45 -11.76 -13.66
C LEU A 457 9.52 -11.20 -12.70
N PRO A 458 10.58 -10.55 -13.21
CA PRO A 458 11.67 -10.04 -12.38
C PRO A 458 11.20 -8.94 -11.43
N VAL A 459 11.41 -9.11 -10.12
CA VAL A 459 10.88 -8.19 -9.09
C VAL A 459 11.54 -6.81 -9.12
N ALA A 460 12.71 -6.69 -9.74
CA ALA A 460 13.34 -5.40 -10.00
C ALA A 460 12.68 -4.61 -11.15
N MET A 461 11.86 -5.24 -11.99
CA MET A 461 11.23 -4.59 -13.14
C MET A 461 9.69 -4.66 -13.11
N PHE A 462 9.13 -5.70 -12.50
CA PHE A 462 7.70 -5.84 -12.19
C PHE A 462 7.57 -5.85 -10.68
N SER A 463 7.78 -4.68 -10.10
CA SER A 463 8.06 -4.54 -8.69
C SER A 463 6.81 -4.57 -7.83
N GLY A 464 6.90 -5.23 -6.68
CA GLY A 464 6.03 -4.94 -5.55
C GLY A 464 6.45 -3.64 -4.88
N GLY A 465 5.63 -3.11 -3.98
CA GLY A 465 5.89 -1.78 -3.44
C GLY A 465 7.12 -1.70 -2.56
N HIS A 466 7.45 -2.74 -1.79
CA HIS A 466 8.70 -2.76 -1.04
C HIS A 466 9.92 -2.70 -1.97
N THR A 467 9.96 -3.56 -2.99
CA THR A 467 11.06 -3.63 -3.96
C THR A 467 11.22 -2.34 -4.78
N TYR A 468 10.13 -1.59 -5.02
CA TYR A 468 10.18 -0.34 -5.77
C TYR A 468 10.48 0.90 -4.89
N TYR A 469 9.68 1.11 -3.84
CA TYR A 469 9.68 2.35 -3.07
C TYR A 469 10.75 2.35 -1.96
N VAL A 470 11.01 1.20 -1.32
CA VAL A 470 11.95 1.09 -0.19
C VAL A 470 13.34 0.71 -0.70
N GLN A 471 13.46 -0.48 -1.31
CA GLN A 471 14.77 -0.98 -1.75
C GLN A 471 15.31 -0.23 -2.97
N ARG A 472 14.41 0.34 -3.79
CA ARG A 472 14.72 0.84 -5.14
C ARG A 472 15.51 -0.19 -5.93
N LEU A 473 15.01 -1.43 -5.93
CA LEU A 473 15.73 -2.61 -6.41
C LEU A 473 16.12 -2.49 -7.89
N TYR A 474 15.35 -1.76 -8.69
CA TYR A 474 15.68 -1.43 -10.08
C TYR A 474 17.02 -0.69 -10.22
N GLU A 475 17.41 0.14 -9.24
CA GLU A 475 18.71 0.81 -9.22
C GLU A 475 19.83 -0.14 -8.84
N VAL A 476 19.59 -0.99 -7.84
CA VAL A 476 20.55 -2.02 -7.39
C VAL A 476 20.85 -2.99 -8.52
N GLN A 477 19.81 -3.36 -9.28
CA GLN A 477 19.91 -4.25 -10.42
C GLN A 477 20.24 -3.53 -11.73
N ASN A 478 20.38 -2.21 -11.76
CA ASN A 478 20.67 -1.43 -12.96
C ASN A 478 19.73 -1.76 -14.15
N VAL A 479 18.43 -1.83 -13.87
CA VAL A 479 17.36 -2.10 -14.84
C VAL A 479 16.30 -1.02 -14.78
N GLN A 480 15.45 -0.96 -15.81
CA GLN A 480 14.35 0.01 -15.88
C GLN A 480 13.01 -0.67 -15.64
N PRO A 481 12.17 -0.15 -14.70
CA PRO A 481 10.94 -0.80 -14.29
C PRO A 481 9.86 -0.74 -15.39
N TYR A 482 9.12 -1.83 -15.55
CA TYR A 482 7.97 -1.96 -16.43
C TYR A 482 6.65 -1.68 -15.73
N ALA A 483 6.52 -2.13 -14.49
CA ALA A 483 5.31 -1.93 -13.69
C ALA A 483 5.64 -1.92 -12.19
N VAL A 484 4.78 -1.25 -11.42
CA VAL A 484 4.87 -1.18 -9.97
C VAL A 484 3.51 -1.48 -9.38
N HIS A 485 3.40 -2.57 -8.62
CA HIS A 485 2.21 -2.92 -7.86
C HIS A 485 2.30 -2.33 -6.45
N CYS A 486 1.28 -1.58 -6.02
CA CYS A 486 1.23 -1.02 -4.67
C CYS A 486 0.86 -2.09 -3.61
N THR A 487 1.79 -3.04 -3.41
CA THR A 487 1.82 -4.00 -2.29
C THR A 487 2.87 -3.64 -1.24
N PHE A 488 2.75 -4.15 0.00
CA PHE A 488 3.64 -3.80 1.12
C PHE A 488 3.57 -2.31 1.54
N GLN A 489 2.38 -1.71 1.56
CA GLN A 489 2.15 -0.35 2.09
C GLN A 489 1.18 -0.35 3.26
N TYR A 490 1.37 0.63 4.13
CA TYR A 490 0.44 0.98 5.19
C TYR A 490 -0.53 2.07 4.70
N GLY A 491 -1.60 2.34 5.47
CA GLY A 491 -2.53 3.43 5.18
C GLY A 491 -3.52 3.17 4.02
N ALA A 492 -3.77 1.90 3.67
CA ALA A 492 -4.74 1.50 2.65
C ALA A 492 -4.60 2.32 1.33
N ASN A 493 -5.71 2.70 0.70
CA ASN A 493 -5.68 3.46 -0.55
C ASN A 493 -4.98 4.83 -0.41
N ALA A 494 -5.07 5.47 0.77
CA ALA A 494 -4.42 6.75 1.02
C ALA A 494 -2.88 6.61 0.99
N GLY A 495 -2.36 5.52 1.59
CA GLY A 495 -0.93 5.23 1.56
C GLY A 495 -0.42 4.76 0.20
N LYS A 496 -1.20 3.96 -0.54
CA LYS A 496 -0.88 3.63 -1.94
C LYS A 496 -0.77 4.89 -2.80
N ARG A 497 -1.74 5.80 -2.66
CA ARG A 497 -1.73 7.11 -3.34
C ARG A 497 -0.48 7.92 -2.94
N ASN A 498 -0.17 7.98 -1.65
CA ASN A 498 1.03 8.67 -1.16
C ASN A 498 2.32 8.10 -1.76
N ARG A 499 2.53 6.79 -1.77
CA ARG A 499 3.74 6.18 -2.35
C ARG A 499 3.91 6.53 -3.82
N MET A 500 2.83 6.46 -4.58
CA MET A 500 2.86 6.84 -5.99
C MET A 500 3.16 8.34 -6.16
N ARG A 501 2.69 9.21 -5.26
CA ARG A 501 3.04 10.64 -5.25
C ARG A 501 4.50 10.88 -4.87
N GLU A 502 5.02 10.22 -3.83
CA GLU A 502 6.44 10.28 -3.43
C GLU A 502 7.35 9.91 -4.61
N ALA A 503 6.99 8.87 -5.37
CA ALA A 503 7.68 8.48 -6.59
C ALA A 503 7.32 9.30 -7.84
N MET A 504 6.41 10.29 -7.73
CA MET A 504 5.92 11.15 -8.81
C MET A 504 5.23 10.41 -9.98
N ILE A 505 4.67 9.23 -9.71
CA ILE A 505 3.96 8.38 -10.68
C ILE A 505 2.44 8.35 -10.48
N PHE A 506 1.88 9.04 -9.49
CA PHE A 506 0.43 9.22 -9.38
C PHE A 506 -0.03 10.41 -10.23
N GLU A 507 -1.06 10.28 -11.05
CA GLU A 507 -1.53 11.40 -11.86
C GLU A 507 -2.60 12.25 -11.17
N ASP A 508 -2.17 13.31 -10.49
CA ASP A 508 -3.03 14.34 -9.93
C ASP A 508 -3.41 15.41 -10.96
N ASP A 509 -4.59 16.00 -10.75
CA ASP A 509 -5.09 17.14 -11.52
C ASP A 509 -4.27 18.42 -11.20
N GLU A 510 -4.28 19.40 -12.10
CA GLU A 510 -3.48 20.64 -11.95
C GLU A 510 -3.74 21.38 -10.63
N GLU A 511 -4.99 21.35 -10.14
CA GLU A 511 -5.39 21.98 -8.88
C GLU A 511 -4.58 21.46 -7.68
N TYR A 512 -4.15 20.20 -7.70
CA TYR A 512 -3.31 19.64 -6.63
C TYR A 512 -2.00 20.42 -6.44
N TYR A 513 -1.47 20.94 -7.53
CA TYR A 513 -0.20 21.65 -7.59
C TYR A 513 -0.31 23.17 -7.42
N THR A 514 -1.51 23.75 -7.59
CA THR A 514 -1.67 25.22 -7.73
C THR A 514 -2.61 25.86 -6.72
N SER A 515 -3.55 25.10 -6.16
CA SER A 515 -4.64 25.64 -5.33
C SER A 515 -4.21 26.19 -3.98
N ASP A 516 -3.05 25.77 -3.45
CA ASP A 516 -2.67 26.08 -2.09
C ASP A 516 -1.52 27.10 -1.98
N SER A 517 -1.20 27.42 -0.73
CA SER A 517 0.12 27.91 -0.35
C SER A 517 0.72 26.93 0.67
N TYR A 518 2.03 26.94 0.81
CA TYR A 518 2.79 25.83 1.36
C TYR A 518 3.77 26.27 2.43
N VAL A 519 4.02 25.37 3.38
CA VAL A 519 5.10 25.45 4.36
C VAL A 519 6.06 24.30 4.07
N LEU A 520 7.32 24.62 3.81
CA LEU A 520 8.42 23.68 3.67
C LEU A 520 9.34 23.83 4.89
N VAL A 521 9.81 22.71 5.42
CA VAL A 521 10.62 22.67 6.65
C VAL A 521 11.88 21.83 6.42
N ASP A 522 13.03 22.38 6.81
CA ASP A 522 14.28 21.63 6.89
C ASP A 522 14.35 20.77 8.16
N LEU A 523 14.93 19.58 8.04
CA LEU A 523 15.23 18.73 9.19
C LEU A 523 16.57 19.14 9.82
N LYS A 524 16.51 19.98 10.87
CA LYS A 524 17.73 20.40 11.58
C LYS A 524 18.39 19.23 12.33
N ARG A 525 17.60 18.31 12.89
CA ARG A 525 18.09 17.13 13.61
C ARG A 525 17.77 15.86 12.82
N VAL A 526 18.81 15.17 12.37
CA VAL A 526 18.70 13.93 11.58
C VAL A 526 19.65 12.86 12.12
N PRO A 527 19.28 11.56 12.07
CA PRO A 527 20.18 10.46 12.37
C PRO A 527 21.29 10.37 11.32
N ASN A 528 22.55 10.31 11.77
CA ASN A 528 23.74 10.44 10.93
C ASN A 528 24.78 9.31 11.08
N MET A 529 24.41 8.18 11.68
CA MET A 529 25.32 7.04 11.86
C MET A 529 25.72 6.45 10.52
N GLY A 530 27.02 6.18 10.33
CA GLY A 530 27.51 5.56 9.12
C GLY A 530 27.00 4.13 8.95
N VAL A 531 26.85 3.67 7.70
CA VAL A 531 26.34 2.33 7.37
C VAL A 531 27.12 1.21 8.08
N LYS A 532 28.45 1.34 8.16
CA LYS A 532 29.32 0.35 8.83
C LYS A 532 29.10 0.31 10.33
N ASP A 533 28.99 1.47 10.96
CA ASP A 533 28.78 1.58 12.41
C ASP A 533 27.41 1.04 12.78
N PHE A 534 26.38 1.37 11.99
CA PHE A 534 25.04 0.83 12.17
C PHE A 534 24.99 -0.69 11.98
N ALA A 535 25.68 -1.21 10.96
CA ALA A 535 25.73 -2.65 10.71
C ALA A 535 26.36 -3.44 11.88
N ALA A 536 27.34 -2.84 12.56
CA ALA A 536 28.04 -3.42 13.70
C ALA A 536 27.20 -3.47 15.00
N LEU A 537 26.11 -2.71 15.08
CA LEU A 537 25.19 -2.76 16.21
C LEU A 537 24.46 -4.11 16.28
N ASN A 538 24.17 -4.57 17.50
CA ASN A 538 23.23 -5.68 17.68
C ASN A 538 21.79 -5.25 17.36
N TYR A 539 20.88 -6.20 17.21
CA TYR A 539 19.51 -5.91 16.76
C TYR A 539 18.76 -4.94 17.69
N THR A 540 18.88 -5.09 19.01
CA THR A 540 18.26 -4.18 19.99
C THR A 540 18.77 -2.75 19.83
N GLN A 541 20.08 -2.57 19.68
CA GLN A 541 20.70 -1.26 19.45
C GLN A 541 20.26 -0.65 18.12
N LYS A 542 20.11 -1.45 17.06
CA LYS A 542 19.59 -1.00 15.76
C LYS A 542 18.17 -0.46 15.89
N LYS A 543 17.27 -1.19 16.56
CA LYS A 543 15.89 -0.75 16.84
C LYS A 543 15.86 0.57 17.62
N GLN A 544 16.61 0.64 18.73
CA GLN A 544 16.69 1.85 19.56
C GLN A 544 17.19 3.05 18.77
N TYR A 545 18.22 2.86 17.93
CA TYR A 545 18.75 3.90 17.07
C TYR A 545 17.71 4.40 16.06
N ASN A 546 16.98 3.49 15.41
CA ASN A 546 15.92 3.85 14.46
C ASN A 546 14.80 4.66 15.14
N VAL A 547 14.29 4.22 16.28
CA VAL A 547 13.22 4.93 17.02
C VAL A 547 13.69 6.32 17.45
N LYS A 548 14.90 6.43 18.00
CA LYS A 548 15.50 7.72 18.39
C LYS A 548 15.70 8.63 17.17
N GLY A 549 16.20 8.08 16.07
CA GLY A 549 16.42 8.80 14.81
C GLY A 549 15.12 9.31 14.18
N LEU A 550 14.03 8.55 14.28
CA LEU A 550 12.71 9.00 13.88
C LEU A 550 12.25 10.17 14.76
N HIS A 551 12.27 10.04 16.09
CA HIS A 551 11.89 11.13 17.00
C HIS A 551 12.67 12.43 16.75
N MET A 552 13.99 12.35 16.53
CA MET A 552 14.81 13.52 16.20
C MET A 552 14.31 14.27 14.96
N GLN A 553 13.92 13.54 13.92
CA GLN A 553 13.37 14.11 12.69
C GLN A 553 11.97 14.66 12.93
N MET A 554 11.10 13.91 13.62
CA MET A 554 9.74 14.33 13.98
C MET A 554 9.72 15.67 14.71
N GLU A 555 10.50 15.80 15.79
CA GLU A 555 10.56 17.03 16.56
C GLU A 555 11.08 18.23 15.73
N SER A 556 11.82 17.99 14.63
CA SER A 556 12.28 19.06 13.74
C SER A 556 11.18 19.60 12.84
N TYR A 557 10.13 18.81 12.54
CA TYR A 557 9.08 19.24 11.59
C TYR A 557 7.67 19.35 12.18
N LEU A 558 7.34 18.67 13.28
CA LEU A 558 6.01 18.72 13.89
C LEU A 558 5.54 20.17 14.17
N PRO A 559 6.39 21.14 14.61
CA PRO A 559 5.96 22.54 14.74
C PRO A 559 5.52 23.19 13.42
N GLY A 560 5.97 22.65 12.27
CA GLY A 560 5.48 23.02 10.94
C GLY A 560 4.00 22.71 10.71
N ILE A 561 3.42 21.73 11.41
CA ILE A 561 1.98 21.49 11.42
C ILE A 561 1.27 22.68 12.07
N GLY A 562 1.78 23.17 13.19
CA GLY A 562 1.23 24.34 13.88
C GLY A 562 1.24 25.59 13.01
N VAL A 563 2.36 25.85 12.32
CA VAL A 563 2.46 26.94 11.33
C VAL A 563 1.46 26.73 10.18
N SER A 564 1.34 25.52 9.66
CA SER A 564 0.42 25.19 8.58
C SER A 564 -1.04 25.44 8.97
N LEU A 565 -1.42 25.08 10.19
CA LEU A 565 -2.75 25.34 10.76
C LEU A 565 -2.99 26.84 10.96
N LEU A 566 -2.02 27.56 11.54
CA LEU A 566 -2.12 28.99 11.86
C LEU A 566 -2.38 29.86 10.61
N PHE A 567 -1.79 29.48 9.48
CA PHE A 567 -1.88 30.25 8.23
C PHE A 567 -2.73 29.58 7.14
N ASN A 568 -3.39 28.46 7.46
CA ASN A 568 -4.13 27.64 6.50
C ASN A 568 -3.30 27.32 5.24
N ARG A 569 -2.11 26.76 5.43
CA ARG A 569 -1.18 26.34 4.36
C ARG A 569 -1.02 24.81 4.37
N SER A 570 -0.72 24.21 3.23
CA SER A 570 -0.32 22.80 3.17
C SER A 570 1.11 22.62 3.68
N LEU A 571 1.33 21.65 4.56
CA LEU A 571 2.67 21.22 4.94
C LEU A 571 3.30 20.36 3.84
N ILE A 572 4.48 20.71 3.36
CA ILE A 572 5.28 19.83 2.51
C ILE A 572 6.14 18.99 3.44
N MET A 573 5.92 17.68 3.41
CA MET A 573 6.64 16.72 4.24
C MET A 573 8.14 16.69 3.87
N PRO A 574 9.06 16.65 4.83
CA PRO A 574 10.48 16.53 4.52
C PRO A 574 10.86 15.11 4.09
N LYS A 575 12.03 14.97 3.48
CA LYS A 575 12.65 13.66 3.22
C LYS A 575 13.16 13.08 4.54
N LEU A 576 12.49 12.05 5.04
CA LEU A 576 12.87 11.33 6.26
C LEU A 576 13.86 10.21 5.92
N ALA A 577 14.66 9.80 6.91
CA ALA A 577 15.59 8.68 6.83
C ALA A 577 15.19 7.58 7.83
N CYS A 578 15.14 6.33 7.35
CA CYS A 578 14.86 5.15 8.17
C CYS A 578 16.05 4.20 8.16
N TYR A 579 16.34 3.65 9.33
CA TYR A 579 17.40 2.68 9.56
C TYR A 579 16.85 1.28 9.83
N CYS A 580 15.54 1.16 10.02
CA CYS A 580 14.84 -0.11 10.06
C CYS A 580 13.53 0.00 9.28
N ASP A 581 13.13 -1.11 8.67
CA ASP A 581 11.81 -1.28 8.10
C ASP A 581 10.70 -1.17 9.14
N ARG A 582 9.49 -0.92 8.64
CA ARG A 582 8.25 -1.18 9.36
C ARG A 582 7.58 -2.38 8.71
N PHE A 583 7.32 -3.43 9.49
CA PHE A 583 6.69 -4.66 9.00
C PHE A 583 5.71 -5.26 10.03
N TRP A 584 4.82 -6.14 9.58
CA TRP A 584 3.81 -6.80 10.44
C TRP A 584 4.37 -7.98 11.24
N THR A 585 5.61 -8.38 10.99
CA THR A 585 6.31 -9.46 11.69
C THR A 585 7.71 -9.00 12.10
N PRO A 586 8.43 -9.77 12.93
CA PRO A 586 9.80 -9.44 13.31
C PRO A 586 10.70 -9.21 12.09
N LEU A 587 11.57 -8.20 12.20
CA LEU A 587 12.55 -7.86 11.19
C LEU A 587 13.80 -8.74 11.32
N ASP A 588 14.46 -9.04 10.21
CA ASP A 588 15.81 -9.58 10.18
C ASP A 588 16.81 -8.43 10.07
N ASN A 589 17.54 -8.15 11.16
CA ASN A 589 18.55 -7.09 11.19
C ASN A 589 18.06 -5.76 10.62
N CYS A 590 16.86 -5.36 11.05
CA CYS A 590 16.18 -4.12 10.64
C CYS A 590 15.64 -4.09 9.21
N ARG A 591 15.49 -5.26 8.57
CA ARG A 591 14.86 -5.39 7.25
C ARG A 591 13.70 -6.36 7.29
N VAL A 592 12.75 -6.24 6.36
CA VAL A 592 11.79 -7.31 6.11
C VAL A 592 12.56 -8.61 5.76
N PRO A 593 12.19 -9.78 6.33
CA PRO A 593 12.83 -11.05 5.97
C PRO A 593 12.87 -11.27 4.45
N GLY A 594 14.05 -11.54 3.92
CA GLY A 594 14.29 -11.71 2.48
C GLY A 594 14.60 -10.42 1.71
N ALA A 595 14.65 -9.25 2.35
CA ALA A 595 15.06 -7.98 1.74
C ALA A 595 16.57 -7.69 1.88
N ASP A 596 17.44 -8.70 1.77
CA ASP A 596 18.90 -8.61 1.97
C ASP A 596 19.61 -7.57 1.07
N GLN A 597 19.01 -7.24 -0.07
CA GLN A 597 19.52 -6.25 -1.04
C GLN A 597 19.16 -4.80 -0.70
N GLU A 598 18.44 -4.57 0.41
CA GLU A 598 18.06 -3.23 0.86
C GLU A 598 19.23 -2.45 1.47
N ARG A 599 19.33 -1.18 1.05
CA ARG A 599 20.36 -0.23 1.50
C ARG A 599 19.84 0.55 2.71
N LEU A 600 20.50 0.42 3.86
CA LEU A 600 20.25 1.23 5.05
C LEU A 600 21.28 2.37 5.16
N PRO A 601 20.88 3.59 5.60
CA PRO A 601 19.50 4.02 5.70
C PRO A 601 18.86 4.21 4.31
N PHE A 602 17.55 4.09 4.24
CA PHE A 602 16.76 4.42 3.05
C PHE A 602 15.92 5.68 3.29
N MET A 603 15.39 6.23 2.19
CA MET A 603 14.42 7.32 2.26
C MET A 603 13.16 6.77 2.94
N CYS A 604 12.90 7.22 4.17
CA CYS A 604 11.80 6.70 4.95
C CYS A 604 10.48 7.10 4.30
N PRO A 605 9.65 6.13 3.94
CA PRO A 605 8.33 6.42 3.42
C PRO A 605 7.45 7.06 4.47
N MET A 606 6.56 7.96 4.06
CA MET A 606 5.71 8.64 5.05
C MET A 606 4.86 7.66 5.85
N ASP A 607 4.33 6.61 5.23
CA ASP A 607 3.48 5.59 5.88
C ASP A 607 4.24 4.69 6.87
N TYR A 608 5.57 4.81 6.99
CA TYR A 608 6.32 4.19 8.09
C TYR A 608 6.28 5.03 9.36
N VAL A 609 6.04 6.33 9.23
CA VAL A 609 6.20 7.30 10.32
C VAL A 609 4.91 8.04 10.64
N LEU A 610 4.02 8.25 9.67
CA LEU A 610 2.70 8.86 9.81
C LEU A 610 1.71 8.09 8.95
N ASP A 611 0.58 7.66 9.52
CA ASP A 611 -0.44 6.98 8.71
C ASP A 611 -1.16 8.02 7.80
N PRO A 612 -1.07 7.90 6.46
CA PRO A 612 -1.73 8.84 5.56
C PRO A 612 -3.25 8.91 5.72
N ILE A 613 -3.90 7.89 6.29
CA ILE A 613 -5.34 7.90 6.60
C ILE A 613 -5.66 9.00 7.62
N PHE A 614 -4.84 9.14 8.67
CA PHE A 614 -5.07 10.11 9.74
C PHE A 614 -4.71 11.54 9.31
N MET A 615 -3.91 11.70 8.27
CA MET A 615 -3.51 13.02 7.78
C MET A 615 -4.68 13.85 7.25
N THR A 616 -5.72 13.20 6.72
CA THR A 616 -6.88 13.88 6.13
C THR A 616 -8.20 13.54 6.81
N ASP A 617 -8.16 12.87 7.96
CA ASP A 617 -9.39 12.51 8.66
C ASP A 617 -10.02 13.70 9.42
N GLU A 618 -11.32 13.57 9.66
CA GLU A 618 -12.12 14.57 10.38
C GLU A 618 -12.11 14.31 11.90
N ALA A 619 -11.24 13.42 12.39
CA ALA A 619 -11.16 13.05 13.81
C ALA A 619 -10.76 14.23 14.72
N SER A 620 -10.17 15.28 14.14
CA SER A 620 -9.91 16.57 14.81
C SER A 620 -10.52 17.72 14.02
N LYS A 621 -10.88 18.79 14.73
CA LYS A 621 -11.32 20.06 14.11
C LYS A 621 -10.19 20.75 13.34
N MET A 622 -8.94 20.33 13.55
CA MET A 622 -7.75 20.88 12.91
C MET A 622 -7.26 19.93 11.80
N VAL A 623 -7.94 19.97 10.65
CA VAL A 623 -7.53 19.21 9.46
C VAL A 623 -6.25 19.81 8.90
N VAL A 624 -5.22 18.97 8.76
CA VAL A 624 -3.91 19.37 8.22
C VAL A 624 -3.84 19.00 6.75
N ARG A 625 -3.76 20.00 5.87
CA ARG A 625 -3.46 19.77 4.45
C ARG A 625 -1.96 19.55 4.29
N TRP A 626 -1.57 18.66 3.40
CA TRP A 626 -0.17 18.29 3.22
C TRP A 626 0.17 17.89 1.79
N ARG A 627 1.48 17.81 1.50
CA ARG A 627 2.08 17.32 0.26
C ARG A 627 3.29 16.44 0.57
N GLU A 628 3.53 15.46 -0.27
CA GLU A 628 4.70 14.58 -0.20
C GLU A 628 6.01 15.34 -0.40
N HIS A 629 7.12 14.73 0.02
CA HIS A 629 8.44 15.36 -0.07
C HIS A 629 8.92 15.66 -1.50
N SER A 630 8.35 14.99 -2.50
CA SER A 630 8.70 15.18 -3.91
C SER A 630 7.83 16.24 -4.60
N PHE A 631 6.90 16.88 -3.89
CA PHE A 631 5.91 17.79 -4.48
C PHE A 631 6.54 18.94 -5.30
N LEU A 632 7.54 19.63 -4.76
CA LEU A 632 8.24 20.72 -5.46
C LEU A 632 9.24 20.19 -6.52
N GLU A 633 9.66 18.93 -6.41
CA GLU A 633 10.51 18.27 -7.41
C GLU A 633 9.68 17.77 -8.60
N ASN A 634 8.37 17.56 -8.39
CA ASN A 634 7.44 17.10 -9.41
C ASN A 634 7.41 18.09 -10.59
N PRO A 635 7.67 17.62 -11.83
CA PRO A 635 7.64 18.48 -13.02
C PRO A 635 6.29 19.16 -13.28
N ARG A 636 5.20 18.63 -12.72
CA ARG A 636 3.86 19.23 -12.84
C ARG A 636 3.59 20.35 -11.84
N CYS A 637 4.39 20.46 -10.80
CA CYS A 637 4.36 21.66 -9.97
C CYS A 637 4.92 22.84 -10.81
N PRO A 638 4.16 23.92 -11.03
CA PRO A 638 4.58 24.99 -11.91
C PRO A 638 5.59 25.94 -11.25
N GLU A 639 6.39 26.61 -12.08
CA GLU A 639 7.40 27.58 -11.61
C GLU A 639 6.78 28.77 -10.86
N THR A 640 5.53 29.10 -11.16
CA THR A 640 4.76 30.14 -10.43
C THR A 640 4.56 29.79 -8.95
N VAL A 641 4.61 28.51 -8.58
CA VAL A 641 4.60 28.04 -7.19
C VAL A 641 6.03 27.92 -6.67
N LYS A 642 6.91 27.22 -7.40
CA LYS A 642 8.30 26.94 -6.97
C LYS A 642 9.12 28.21 -6.74
N GLY A 643 9.03 29.16 -7.65
CA GLY A 643 9.75 30.43 -7.60
C GLY A 643 9.15 31.46 -6.63
N SER A 644 7.91 31.26 -6.18
CA SER A 644 7.25 32.15 -5.20
C SER A 644 7.60 31.71 -3.77
N LYS A 645 8.87 31.88 -3.41
CA LYS A 645 9.47 31.40 -2.16
C LYS A 645 9.88 32.54 -1.21
N LEU A 646 9.54 32.41 0.06
CA LEU A 646 10.09 33.18 1.18
C LEU A 646 10.97 32.24 2.01
N THR A 647 12.24 32.59 2.19
CA THR A 647 13.16 31.83 3.06
C THR A 647 13.16 32.43 4.47
N ILE A 648 13.10 31.60 5.51
CA ILE A 648 12.95 32.03 6.90
C ILE A 648 14.05 31.39 7.74
N TYR A 649 14.86 32.24 8.38
CA TYR A 649 15.88 31.85 9.34
C TYR A 649 15.53 32.38 10.72
N THR A 650 15.79 31.54 11.72
CA THR A 650 15.47 31.86 13.11
C THR A 650 16.68 31.73 14.00
N SER A 651 16.85 32.67 14.92
CA SER A 651 17.91 32.63 15.92
C SER A 651 17.59 33.54 17.11
N SER A 652 17.97 33.11 18.30
CA SER A 652 17.92 33.92 19.53
C SER A 652 18.81 35.18 19.47
N LYS A 653 19.72 35.24 18.49
CA LYS A 653 20.53 36.43 18.17
C LYS A 653 19.71 37.56 17.57
N TYR A 654 18.63 37.26 16.86
CA TYR A 654 17.76 38.27 16.27
C TYR A 654 16.81 38.80 17.33
N LYS A 655 16.79 40.13 17.51
CA LYS A 655 15.91 40.80 18.50
C LYS A 655 14.60 41.30 17.90
N SER A 656 14.56 41.44 16.59
CA SER A 656 13.40 41.88 15.83
C SER A 656 13.37 41.19 14.48
N VAL A 657 12.20 41.20 13.85
CA VAL A 657 12.05 40.78 12.46
C VAL A 657 12.92 41.68 11.57
N SER A 658 13.66 41.07 10.63
CA SER A 658 14.37 41.84 9.59
C SER A 658 14.34 41.11 8.26
N GLU A 659 14.06 41.85 7.19
CA GLU A 659 14.06 41.35 5.82
C GLU A 659 15.43 41.59 5.16
N ARG A 660 15.90 40.62 4.38
CA ARG A 660 17.08 40.72 3.54
C ARG A 660 16.82 40.10 2.18
N TYR A 661 17.59 40.51 1.18
CA TYR A 661 17.63 39.84 -0.11
C TYR A 661 18.91 39.00 -0.21
N ILE A 662 18.79 37.68 -0.32
CA ILE A 662 19.91 36.74 -0.42
C ILE A 662 19.76 35.94 -1.69
N VAL A 663 20.65 36.19 -2.66
CA VAL A 663 20.60 35.56 -4.00
C VAL A 663 20.71 34.04 -3.89
N GLN A 664 21.58 33.54 -3.02
CA GLN A 664 21.79 32.11 -2.80
C GLN A 664 20.53 31.39 -2.29
N GLU A 665 19.65 32.12 -1.59
CA GLU A 665 18.41 31.58 -1.03
C GLU A 665 17.20 31.70 -1.98
N GLY A 666 17.43 32.21 -3.19
CA GLY A 666 16.38 32.44 -4.17
C GLY A 666 15.60 33.74 -3.95
N GLY A 667 16.12 34.68 -3.16
CA GLY A 667 15.56 36.04 -3.03
C GLY A 667 15.28 36.46 -1.59
N THR A 668 14.02 36.80 -1.31
CA THR A 668 13.60 37.39 -0.03
C THR A 668 13.80 36.41 1.13
N THR A 669 14.55 36.86 2.13
CA THR A 669 14.89 36.11 3.33
C THR A 669 14.48 36.89 4.58
N LEU A 670 13.72 36.26 5.45
CA LEU A 670 13.26 36.81 6.71
C LEU A 670 14.08 36.24 7.87
N LEU A 671 14.61 37.12 8.71
CA LEU A 671 15.30 36.76 9.94
C LEU A 671 14.37 37.02 11.12
N LEU A 672 14.05 35.97 11.88
CA LEU A 672 13.11 36.01 13.00
C LEU A 672 13.79 35.73 14.34
N PRO A 673 13.36 36.40 15.43
CA PRO A 673 13.66 35.94 16.78
C PRO A 673 13.15 34.50 16.99
N SER A 674 13.80 33.75 17.89
CA SER A 674 13.34 32.42 18.30
C SER A 674 12.11 32.48 19.20
N ASP A 675 11.44 31.33 19.34
CA ASP A 675 10.39 31.06 20.33
C ASP A 675 9.16 31.96 20.21
N LEU A 676 8.76 32.29 18.98
CA LEU A 676 7.58 33.11 18.70
C LEU A 676 6.31 32.30 18.97
N ASN A 677 5.37 32.92 19.66
CA ASN A 677 4.02 32.38 19.81
C ASN A 677 3.15 32.67 18.56
N SER A 678 1.94 32.13 18.52
CA SER A 678 1.04 32.28 17.37
C SER A 678 0.74 33.74 17.03
N THR A 679 0.58 34.62 18.02
CA THR A 679 0.28 36.05 17.78
C THR A 679 1.48 36.77 17.15
N GLN A 680 2.67 36.58 17.71
CA GLN A 680 3.91 37.19 17.24
C GLN A 680 4.29 36.68 15.85
N LEU A 681 4.19 35.37 15.62
CA LEU A 681 4.49 34.76 14.33
C LEU A 681 3.51 35.24 13.25
N SER A 682 2.22 35.36 13.59
CA SER A 682 1.21 35.93 12.68
C SER A 682 1.56 37.36 12.29
N ALA A 683 1.89 38.22 13.27
CA ALA A 683 2.29 39.60 13.01
C ALA A 683 3.52 39.69 12.10
N ALA A 684 4.48 38.76 12.26
CA ALA A 684 5.71 38.73 11.47
C ALA A 684 5.49 38.25 10.02
N LEU A 685 4.59 37.27 9.80
CA LEU A 685 4.47 36.59 8.50
C LEU A 685 3.28 37.03 7.64
N LEU A 686 2.23 37.62 8.21
CA LEU A 686 1.08 38.11 7.44
C LEU A 686 1.45 39.04 6.26
N PRO A 687 2.43 39.97 6.39
CA PRO A 687 2.86 40.80 5.25
C PRO A 687 3.40 40.00 4.05
N TYR A 688 3.86 38.77 4.29
CA TYR A 688 4.47 37.89 3.29
C TYR A 688 3.53 36.78 2.81
N SER A 689 2.24 36.91 3.08
CA SER A 689 1.20 35.93 2.69
C SER A 689 1.10 35.68 1.19
N HIS A 690 1.55 36.62 0.35
CA HIS A 690 1.57 36.51 -1.10
C HIS A 690 2.58 35.48 -1.64
N TYR A 691 3.61 35.11 -0.87
CA TYR A 691 4.51 34.03 -1.25
C TYR A 691 3.81 32.67 -1.13
N LYS A 692 3.94 31.86 -2.18
CA LYS A 692 3.32 30.53 -2.24
C LYS A 692 4.03 29.53 -1.36
N VAL A 693 5.35 29.59 -1.21
CA VAL A 693 6.13 28.66 -0.40
C VAL A 693 6.85 29.43 0.69
N TRP A 694 6.60 29.08 1.95
CA TRP A 694 7.39 29.54 3.09
C TRP A 694 8.34 28.44 3.51
N HIS A 695 9.64 28.71 3.41
CA HIS A 695 10.70 27.75 3.69
C HIS A 695 11.37 28.08 5.02
N PHE A 696 11.14 27.24 6.04
CA PHE A 696 11.73 27.39 7.37
C PHE A 696 12.95 26.49 7.49
N HIS A 697 14.11 27.10 7.78
CA HIS A 697 15.32 26.34 8.10
C HIS A 697 15.30 25.71 9.49
N ASP A 698 14.52 26.27 10.42
CA ASP A 698 14.35 25.73 11.77
C ASP A 698 12.99 26.16 12.34
N VAL A 699 11.92 25.45 11.94
CA VAL A 699 10.57 25.77 12.42
C VAL A 699 10.41 25.48 13.91
N ALA A 700 11.16 24.52 14.46
CA ALA A 700 11.13 24.17 15.87
C ALA A 700 11.69 25.28 16.76
N ALA A 701 12.75 25.96 16.32
CA ALA A 701 13.24 27.17 16.99
C ALA A 701 12.35 28.41 16.74
N THR A 702 11.43 28.36 15.77
CA THR A 702 10.59 29.48 15.37
C THR A 702 9.26 29.52 16.10
N PHE A 703 8.50 28.42 16.04
CA PHE A 703 7.13 28.38 16.53
C PHE A 703 7.04 27.65 17.87
N LYS A 704 6.82 28.41 18.94
CA LYS A 704 6.71 27.88 20.31
C LYS A 704 5.35 27.24 20.60
N GLY A 705 4.30 27.67 19.89
CA GLY A 705 2.94 27.20 20.10
C GLY A 705 1.90 28.32 20.05
N PHE A 706 0.65 27.95 20.30
CA PHE A 706 -0.50 28.84 20.33
C PHE A 706 -0.63 29.54 21.68
N ASP A 707 -0.88 30.85 21.64
CA ASP A 707 -1.16 31.65 22.85
C ASP A 707 -2.51 31.30 23.49
N ASP A 708 -3.48 30.90 22.66
CA ASP A 708 -4.80 30.45 23.11
C ASP A 708 -4.70 29.01 23.63
N PRO A 709 -4.94 28.75 24.93
CA PRO A 709 -4.84 27.42 25.51
C PRO A 709 -5.75 26.38 24.86
N VAL A 710 -6.91 26.81 24.33
CA VAL A 710 -7.86 25.91 23.66
C VAL A 710 -7.29 25.45 22.32
N GLN A 711 -6.72 26.38 21.54
CA GLN A 711 -6.05 26.04 20.29
C GLN A 711 -4.80 25.21 20.52
N GLN A 712 -4.01 25.52 21.55
CA GLN A 712 -2.83 24.74 21.91
C GLN A 712 -3.19 23.29 22.27
N LEU A 713 -4.27 23.09 23.03
CA LEU A 713 -4.75 21.76 23.39
C LEU A 713 -5.24 20.98 22.17
N GLU A 714 -5.99 21.61 21.27
CA GLU A 714 -6.46 20.95 20.05
C GLU A 714 -5.31 20.64 19.09
N TYR A 715 -4.32 21.52 18.99
CA TYR A 715 -3.08 21.27 18.27
C TYR A 715 -2.35 20.05 18.84
N GLN A 716 -2.20 19.95 20.16
CA GLN A 716 -1.56 18.80 20.78
C GLN A 716 -2.32 17.50 20.50
N ARG A 717 -3.66 17.50 20.63
CA ARG A 717 -4.49 16.35 20.25
C ARG A 717 -4.30 15.94 18.79
N ARG A 718 -4.17 16.92 17.89
CA ARG A 718 -3.92 16.64 16.47
C ARG A 718 -2.56 15.98 16.29
N ILE A 719 -1.52 16.44 16.97
CA ILE A 719 -0.19 15.82 16.93
C ILE A 719 -0.26 14.38 17.47
N ASP A 720 -0.88 14.18 18.63
CA ASP A 720 -1.01 12.85 19.27
C ASP A 720 -1.78 11.86 18.39
N HIS A 721 -2.76 12.35 17.63
CA HIS A 721 -3.53 11.55 16.66
C HIS A 721 -2.74 11.21 15.38
N LEU A 722 -1.87 12.13 14.95
CA LEU A 722 -1.09 11.95 13.73
C LEU A 722 0.08 11.01 13.93
N VAL A 723 0.76 11.05 15.08
CA VAL A 723 1.95 10.25 15.36
C VAL A 723 1.53 8.80 15.62
N PRO A 724 1.72 7.87 14.66
CA PRO A 724 1.46 6.48 14.89
C PRO A 724 2.48 5.99 15.91
N ILE A 725 1.97 5.26 16.89
CA ILE A 725 2.79 4.52 17.84
C ILE A 725 3.63 3.55 17.01
N THR A 726 4.95 3.79 16.90
CA THR A 726 5.90 2.71 16.59
C THR A 726 5.59 1.61 17.57
N GLN A 727 5.21 0.42 17.08
CA GLN A 727 4.77 -0.65 17.98
C GLN A 727 5.79 -0.77 19.12
N PRO A 728 5.33 -0.70 20.39
CA PRO A 728 6.15 -1.14 21.49
C PRO A 728 6.21 -2.66 21.31
N ASP A 729 7.16 -3.15 20.52
CA ASP A 729 7.56 -4.53 20.65
C ASP A 729 8.24 -4.63 22.01
N ASP A 730 7.45 -5.07 22.99
CA ASP A 730 7.81 -5.65 24.28
C ASP A 730 9.29 -5.50 24.63
N ALA A 731 9.57 -4.51 25.49
CA ALA A 731 10.81 -4.44 26.26
C ALA A 731 10.70 -5.30 27.53
#